data_AF-A0A661NRP4-F1
#
_entry.id   AF-A0A661NRP4-F1
#
_cell.length_a   1.000
_cell.length_b   1.000
_cell.length_c   1.000
_cell.angle_alpha   90.00
_cell.angle_beta   90.00
_cell.angle_gamma   90.00
#
_symmetry.space_group_name_H-M   'P 1'
#
loop_
_entity.id
_entity.type
_entity.pdbx_description
1 polymer ?
#
loop_
_entity_poly.entity_id
_entity_poly.type
_entity_poly.pdbx_seq_one_letter_code
_entity_poly.pdbx_strand_id
1 'polypeptide(L)'
;METYRSVSFLSLALLGLFAAGCSGGSGNCPDCGDDVDCTRDVCDQATGLCLHVPDDDLCPADQICDPAGGCRPAASCSDDGDCDDGNPCTDDFCRQGSCRREFNSAPCDDGDPCTSGDSCAAGSCQPGQNICQCQEDADCAPLEDGDACNGTLKCADGQCQVDPATVVNCDTSDDSACRKNTCQPQSGQCLMQDVSDGTGCDDGDPCTQGDSCQAGQCSGTARDCDDGNPCTDDSCNPDDGGCLHPPNSAACDDGNACTSGDTCSAGQCRGRESCCDDNLDNDGDGPSDCQDPDCAGDPACGQCQPVEVPEEPEFDPLPGESPPGRCESTSRDGFSDEYLYDNQDYVKVGIRRDWGGTIIYYGLAGGTGPGMNGSNVIDANDTGREVQVAFYDPDRAMQNCAWDAGCRSRASDCPNSITFLGWNPVQGGNRCNRGSGVDSVTCSDGMLSATVTPLFWNPTWDRRDCFSDVCSDPNQRDRRSAVQVVQSVKFIRRHVLQLDYTVTNPTDTGHAATGQEMPTVYTANGQAGPDLWRMFTSDGREILIDTQGNDQFYHAEFESPGGWATMQNDDLSYGVGLYNENRNTSFQAWQSRSLPFNNFRPIFTFAIPAQGFVRARAYLILGSRDTVAAEAAWLDGNLPPFGVLDSPAAEAQLSGAVAVWGWALDNKGVAGVELLLDGSVTVPLQYGTSRPDVCLAWPGYPGCDHVGFSGTLDTSGLSACQHLLELRAWDNDGNSRILARRRISVTH
;
A
#
# COMPACT_ATOMS: atom_id res chain seq x y z
N MET A 1 16.70 15.33 32.83
CA MET A 1 16.22 14.01 32.38
C MET A 1 15.64 14.24 30.99
N GLU A 2 16.39 14.56 29.94
CA GLU A 2 17.57 13.88 29.37
C GLU A 2 17.38 12.36 29.25
N THR A 3 17.08 11.89 28.03
CA THR A 3 17.89 10.88 27.32
C THR A 3 17.59 10.90 25.82
N TYR A 4 18.57 11.41 25.06
CA TYR A 4 18.85 11.10 23.65
C TYR A 4 19.63 9.77 23.59
N ARG A 5 19.45 8.95 22.54
CA ARG A 5 20.56 8.44 21.70
C ARG A 5 20.09 7.56 20.54
N SER A 6 20.44 8.03 19.35
CA SER A 6 20.51 7.35 18.07
C SER A 6 21.75 6.44 17.99
N VAL A 7 21.66 5.35 17.23
CA VAL A 7 22.75 4.40 16.94
C VAL A 7 23.10 4.51 15.45
N SER A 8 24.38 4.68 15.16
CA SER A 8 24.97 4.74 13.80
C SER A 8 25.88 3.55 13.54
N PHE A 9 25.90 3.14 12.27
CA PHE A 9 26.73 2.11 11.61
C PHE A 9 28.24 2.39 11.67
N LEU A 10 29.08 1.33 11.71
CA LEU A 10 30.47 1.38 11.25
C LEU A 10 31.00 0.02 10.75
N SER A 11 31.76 0.07 9.65
CA SER A 11 32.35 -1.00 8.84
C SER A 11 33.70 -1.56 9.34
N LEU A 12 34.04 -2.75 8.85
CA LEU A 12 35.30 -3.52 9.03
C LEU A 12 36.49 -3.01 8.18
N ALA A 13 37.73 -3.15 8.70
CA ALA A 13 38.97 -3.25 7.92
C ALA A 13 40.11 -4.01 8.67
N LEU A 14 40.92 -4.76 7.89
CA LEU A 14 42.04 -5.69 8.20
C LEU A 14 43.36 -5.02 8.67
N LEU A 15 44.28 -5.79 9.32
CA LEU A 15 45.76 -5.83 9.04
C LEU A 15 46.59 -6.78 9.97
N GLY A 16 47.67 -7.38 9.42
CA GLY A 16 48.59 -8.35 10.04
C GLY A 16 49.93 -7.80 10.61
N LEU A 17 50.78 -8.72 11.11
CA LEU A 17 52.04 -8.52 11.86
C LEU A 17 53.32 -8.74 11.00
N PHE A 18 54.44 -8.09 11.39
CA PHE A 18 55.83 -8.55 11.14
C PHE A 18 56.79 -8.15 12.30
N ALA A 19 57.78 -9.00 12.57
CA ALA A 19 58.84 -8.88 13.60
C ALA A 19 60.25 -8.72 12.99
N ALA A 20 61.21 -8.22 13.79
CA ALA A 20 62.60 -7.94 13.39
C ALA A 20 63.64 -8.66 14.29
N GLY A 21 64.82 -8.96 13.73
CA GLY A 21 66.04 -9.39 14.45
C GLY A 21 67.29 -8.71 13.88
N CYS A 22 68.27 -8.38 14.74
CA CYS A 22 69.56 -7.75 14.43
C CYS A 22 70.77 -8.66 14.76
N SER A 23 71.92 -8.33 14.16
CA SER A 23 73.19 -9.07 13.99
C SER A 23 74.30 -8.84 15.04
N GLY A 24 75.29 -9.77 15.12
CA GLY A 24 76.70 -9.50 15.52
C GLY A 24 77.47 -10.69 16.14
N GLY A 25 78.75 -10.92 15.81
CA GLY A 25 79.58 -12.05 16.32
C GLY A 25 81.04 -11.71 16.73
N SER A 26 81.70 -12.62 17.49
CA SER A 26 83.17 -12.93 17.61
C SER A 26 83.47 -13.75 18.90
N GLY A 27 84.35 -14.76 18.88
CA GLY A 27 84.56 -15.77 19.95
C GLY A 27 85.56 -15.46 21.09
N ASN A 28 85.27 -16.01 22.29
CA ASN A 28 86.18 -16.39 23.39
C ASN A 28 85.39 -17.22 24.44
N CYS A 29 85.92 -18.35 24.94
CA CYS A 29 85.28 -19.20 25.98
C CYS A 29 86.10 -19.20 27.29
N PRO A 30 85.54 -18.88 28.47
CA PRO A 30 86.22 -19.01 29.77
C PRO A 30 85.68 -20.17 30.65
N ASP A 31 86.63 -20.99 31.15
CA ASP A 31 86.66 -21.99 32.26
C ASP A 31 85.79 -23.27 32.19
N CYS A 32 86.41 -24.44 32.43
CA CYS A 32 85.94 -25.79 32.01
C CYS A 32 86.16 -26.92 33.05
N GLY A 33 86.46 -26.61 34.31
CA GLY A 33 86.70 -27.65 35.34
C GLY A 33 85.40 -28.24 35.93
N ASP A 34 85.38 -29.55 36.20
CA ASP A 34 84.24 -30.23 36.88
C ASP A 34 84.45 -30.53 38.38
N ASP A 35 85.63 -30.17 38.92
CA ASP A 35 86.06 -30.40 40.30
C ASP A 35 86.16 -31.90 40.71
N VAL A 36 86.40 -32.84 39.78
CA VAL A 36 86.68 -34.27 40.08
C VAL A 36 88.16 -34.61 39.86
N ASP A 37 88.86 -34.99 40.93
CA ASP A 37 90.33 -35.06 40.93
C ASP A 37 90.97 -36.15 40.01
N CYS A 38 90.23 -37.17 39.55
CA CYS A 38 90.78 -38.23 38.67
C CYS A 38 90.32 -38.14 37.20
N THR A 39 89.59 -37.09 36.83
CA THR A 39 89.27 -36.77 35.43
C THR A 39 90.23 -35.70 34.89
N ARG A 40 90.54 -35.79 33.60
CA ARG A 40 91.37 -34.80 32.91
C ARG A 40 90.50 -33.96 31.99
N ASP A 41 90.37 -32.67 32.31
CA ASP A 41 89.40 -31.77 31.68
C ASP A 41 90.01 -30.96 30.53
N VAL A 42 89.39 -31.02 29.34
CA VAL A 42 89.88 -30.36 28.12
C VAL A 42 88.74 -29.64 27.40
N CYS A 43 88.98 -28.37 27.05
CA CYS A 43 88.06 -27.55 26.26
C CYS A 43 88.41 -27.60 24.76
N ASP A 44 87.41 -27.86 23.91
CA ASP A 44 87.54 -27.81 22.45
C ASP A 44 87.18 -26.41 21.92
N GLN A 45 88.16 -25.74 21.31
CA GLN A 45 88.04 -24.37 20.83
C GLN A 45 87.33 -24.20 19.48
N ALA A 46 87.04 -25.27 18.73
CA ALA A 46 86.27 -25.19 17.49
C ALA A 46 84.75 -25.15 17.73
N THR A 47 84.30 -25.78 18.82
CA THR A 47 82.88 -26.01 19.12
C THR A 47 82.41 -25.32 20.40
N GLY A 48 83.33 -24.99 21.31
CA GLY A 48 83.02 -24.40 22.62
C GLY A 48 82.53 -25.42 23.65
N LEU A 49 82.81 -26.71 23.46
CA LEU A 49 82.41 -27.82 24.35
C LEU A 49 83.54 -28.24 25.32
N CYS A 50 83.15 -28.75 26.50
CA CYS A 50 84.03 -29.27 27.55
C CYS A 50 83.95 -30.79 27.67
N LEU A 51 85.10 -31.47 27.72
CA LEU A 51 85.23 -32.93 27.80
C LEU A 51 86.04 -33.35 29.04
N HIS A 52 85.53 -34.33 29.79
CA HIS A 52 86.11 -34.87 31.04
C HIS A 52 86.37 -36.37 30.86
N VAL A 53 87.64 -36.82 30.84
CA VAL A 53 88.01 -38.24 30.57
C VAL A 53 88.62 -38.90 31.82
N PRO A 54 88.16 -40.09 32.25
CA PRO A 54 88.72 -40.82 33.39
C PRO A 54 90.15 -41.32 33.12
N ASP A 55 91.04 -41.21 34.10
CA ASP A 55 92.42 -41.66 34.01
C ASP A 55 92.83 -42.40 35.31
N ASP A 56 92.92 -43.73 35.23
CA ASP A 56 93.24 -44.61 36.38
C ASP A 56 94.62 -44.32 36.97
N ASP A 57 95.56 -43.79 36.18
CA ASP A 57 96.92 -43.46 36.64
C ASP A 57 96.93 -42.27 37.62
N LEU A 58 95.83 -41.51 37.70
CA LEU A 58 95.65 -40.45 38.70
C LEU A 58 95.19 -41.01 40.06
N CYS A 59 94.87 -42.30 40.15
CA CYS A 59 94.46 -42.96 41.39
C CYS A 59 95.64 -43.60 42.15
N PRO A 60 95.58 -43.70 43.49
CA PRO A 60 96.59 -44.44 44.25
C PRO A 60 96.65 -45.91 43.80
N ALA A 61 97.85 -46.49 43.83
CA ALA A 61 98.09 -47.86 43.38
C ALA A 61 97.06 -48.84 43.97
N ASP A 62 96.56 -49.72 43.10
CA ASP A 62 95.50 -50.70 43.34
C ASP A 62 94.07 -50.10 43.38
N GLN A 63 93.87 -48.88 42.88
CA GLN A 63 92.57 -48.29 42.53
C GLN A 63 92.46 -47.89 41.05
N ILE A 64 91.23 -47.79 40.56
CA ILE A 64 90.80 -47.34 39.22
C ILE A 64 89.84 -46.13 39.35
N CYS A 65 89.84 -45.22 38.37
CA CYS A 65 89.07 -43.98 38.38
C CYS A 65 87.61 -44.21 37.97
N ASP A 66 86.68 -43.72 38.80
CA ASP A 66 85.25 -43.64 38.49
C ASP A 66 84.88 -42.20 38.10
N PRO A 67 84.45 -41.93 36.83
CA PRO A 67 84.15 -40.60 36.31
C PRO A 67 83.14 -39.76 37.13
N ALA A 68 82.32 -40.39 37.98
CA ALA A 68 81.30 -39.67 38.76
C ALA A 68 81.61 -39.59 40.25
N GLY A 69 82.62 -40.32 40.74
CA GLY A 69 82.83 -40.55 42.18
C GLY A 69 84.28 -40.58 42.66
N GLY A 70 85.26 -40.52 41.75
CA GLY A 70 86.68 -40.60 42.10
C GLY A 70 87.22 -42.04 42.20
N CYS A 71 88.42 -42.20 42.75
CA CYS A 71 89.15 -43.48 42.73
C CYS A 71 88.56 -44.58 43.65
N ARG A 72 88.56 -45.86 43.18
CA ARG A 72 88.09 -47.06 43.92
C ARG A 72 88.90 -48.36 43.62
N PRO A 73 88.98 -49.38 44.51
CA PRO A 73 89.89 -50.55 44.36
C PRO A 73 89.55 -51.59 43.26
N ALA A 74 90.56 -52.27 42.69
CA ALA A 74 90.44 -53.29 41.61
C ALA A 74 90.17 -54.75 42.10
N ALA A 75 89.52 -55.58 41.27
CA ALA A 75 88.96 -56.89 41.65
C ALA A 75 89.91 -58.11 41.51
N SER A 76 89.71 -59.14 42.34
CA SER A 76 90.51 -60.39 42.39
C SER A 76 89.92 -61.52 41.51
N CYS A 77 90.77 -62.35 40.86
CA CYS A 77 90.37 -63.48 39.98
C CYS A 77 90.68 -64.89 40.57
N SER A 78 90.03 -65.94 40.05
CA SER A 78 90.16 -67.32 40.54
C SER A 78 90.70 -68.31 39.50
N ASP A 79 90.35 -68.13 38.22
CA ASP A 79 90.85 -68.89 37.06
C ASP A 79 90.98 -68.01 35.80
N ASP A 80 91.58 -68.54 34.73
CA ASP A 80 91.92 -67.77 33.52
C ASP A 80 90.68 -67.18 32.80
N GLY A 81 89.51 -67.79 32.94
CA GLY A 81 88.27 -67.29 32.34
C GLY A 81 87.72 -66.03 33.01
N ASP A 82 88.08 -65.78 34.28
CA ASP A 82 87.75 -64.53 34.98
C ASP A 82 88.53 -63.32 34.42
N CYS A 83 89.49 -63.55 33.53
CA CYS A 83 90.41 -62.55 32.99
C CYS A 83 90.21 -62.20 31.52
N ASP A 84 89.26 -62.85 30.83
CA ASP A 84 88.97 -62.62 29.41
C ASP A 84 88.52 -61.17 29.17
N ASP A 85 89.27 -60.46 28.33
CA ASP A 85 88.98 -59.06 27.99
C ASP A 85 88.28 -58.86 26.64
N GLY A 86 87.96 -59.96 25.95
CA GLY A 86 87.27 -59.93 24.67
C GLY A 86 88.12 -59.45 23.50
N ASN A 87 89.44 -59.23 23.65
CA ASN A 87 90.32 -58.95 22.52
C ASN A 87 90.80 -60.27 21.88
N PRO A 88 90.38 -60.59 20.64
CA PRO A 88 90.77 -61.84 19.99
C PRO A 88 92.28 -61.93 19.67
N CYS A 89 93.00 -60.80 19.70
CA CYS A 89 94.44 -60.76 19.48
C CYS A 89 95.26 -60.95 20.79
N THR A 90 94.61 -61.20 21.93
CA THR A 90 95.29 -61.53 23.21
C THR A 90 94.80 -62.82 23.86
N ASP A 91 95.71 -63.49 24.58
CA ASP A 91 95.45 -64.68 25.39
C ASP A 91 95.56 -64.31 26.89
N ASP A 92 94.49 -64.52 27.67
CA ASP A 92 94.36 -64.03 29.05
C ASP A 92 94.51 -65.13 30.11
N PHE A 93 95.22 -64.84 31.21
CA PHE A 93 95.55 -65.79 32.28
C PHE A 93 95.38 -65.18 33.68
N CYS A 94 94.77 -65.90 34.62
CA CYS A 94 94.72 -65.57 36.05
C CYS A 94 95.89 -66.20 36.79
N ARG A 95 96.75 -65.37 37.37
CA ARG A 95 97.94 -65.81 38.10
C ARG A 95 97.95 -65.21 39.50
N GLN A 96 97.86 -66.07 40.52
CA GLN A 96 97.90 -65.71 41.95
C GLN A 96 96.82 -64.70 42.40
N GLY A 97 95.62 -64.75 41.80
CA GLY A 97 94.52 -63.87 42.19
C GLY A 97 94.40 -62.58 41.38
N SER A 98 95.28 -62.37 40.39
CA SER A 98 95.24 -61.22 39.48
C SER A 98 95.50 -61.61 38.01
N CYS A 99 94.85 -60.92 37.08
CA CYS A 99 94.88 -61.20 35.64
C CYS A 99 96.14 -60.69 34.92
N ARG A 100 96.59 -61.40 33.87
CA ARG A 100 97.66 -61.04 32.92
C ARG A 100 97.34 -61.50 31.49
N ARG A 101 97.89 -60.82 30.47
CA ARG A 101 97.56 -61.02 29.04
C ARG A 101 98.80 -61.12 28.13
N GLU A 102 98.77 -61.94 27.06
CA GLU A 102 99.82 -62.14 26.03
C GLU A 102 99.26 -62.01 24.59
N PHE A 103 100.09 -61.75 23.56
CA PHE A 103 99.61 -61.43 22.18
C PHE A 103 99.71 -62.60 21.19
N ASN A 104 98.73 -62.73 20.26
CA ASN A 104 98.68 -63.76 19.21
C ASN A 104 98.66 -63.19 17.77
N SER A 105 98.61 -64.06 16.75
CA SER A 105 98.67 -63.71 15.32
C SER A 105 97.57 -64.36 14.46
N ALA A 106 96.37 -64.50 15.01
CA ALA A 106 95.23 -65.09 14.31
C ALA A 106 94.63 -64.15 13.24
N PRO A 107 93.83 -64.66 12.28
CA PRO A 107 93.00 -63.82 11.43
C PRO A 107 92.00 -63.03 12.27
N CYS A 108 91.76 -61.79 11.87
CA CYS A 108 90.82 -60.88 12.52
C CYS A 108 90.15 -60.02 11.45
N ASP A 109 89.21 -59.18 11.86
CA ASP A 109 88.51 -58.22 11.01
C ASP A 109 88.76 -56.83 11.63
N ASP A 110 89.22 -55.86 10.83
CA ASP A 110 89.47 -54.50 11.30
C ASP A 110 88.25 -53.58 11.16
N GLY A 111 87.17 -54.08 10.57
CA GLY A 111 85.89 -53.41 10.45
C GLY A 111 85.81 -52.40 9.29
N ASP A 112 86.81 -52.28 8.42
CA ASP A 112 86.72 -51.46 7.21
C ASP A 112 86.26 -52.30 6.00
N PRO A 113 85.05 -52.04 5.44
CA PRO A 113 84.52 -52.79 4.30
C PRO A 113 85.27 -52.55 2.98
N CYS A 114 86.16 -51.55 2.93
CA CYS A 114 86.99 -51.27 1.76
C CYS A 114 88.26 -52.11 1.72
N THR A 115 88.59 -52.85 2.79
CA THR A 115 89.76 -53.73 2.89
C THR A 115 89.38 -55.21 2.91
N SER A 116 90.27 -56.05 2.38
CA SER A 116 90.07 -57.50 2.35
C SER A 116 91.34 -58.25 2.72
N GLY A 117 91.27 -59.05 3.80
CA GLY A 117 92.27 -60.05 4.20
C GLY A 117 93.09 -59.77 5.47
N ASP A 118 92.46 -59.33 6.56
CA ASP A 118 93.13 -58.75 7.74
C ASP A 118 93.71 -59.80 8.74
N SER A 119 94.71 -59.40 9.56
CA SER A 119 95.40 -60.30 10.51
C SER A 119 95.97 -59.63 11.77
N CYS A 120 96.01 -60.35 12.90
CA CYS A 120 96.49 -59.85 14.20
C CYS A 120 98.02 -59.72 14.22
N ALA A 121 98.51 -58.59 14.73
CA ALA A 121 99.91 -58.39 15.09
C ALA A 121 100.02 -57.45 16.30
N ALA A 122 100.81 -57.83 17.31
CA ALA A 122 101.07 -57.05 18.52
C ALA A 122 99.81 -56.64 19.33
N GLY A 123 98.80 -57.51 19.37
CA GLY A 123 97.58 -57.29 20.15
C GLY A 123 96.49 -56.46 19.45
N SER A 124 96.65 -56.18 18.14
CA SER A 124 95.65 -55.44 17.33
C SER A 124 95.53 -56.00 15.91
N CYS A 125 94.37 -55.79 15.27
CA CYS A 125 94.08 -56.21 13.89
C CYS A 125 94.67 -55.24 12.86
N GLN A 126 95.14 -55.72 11.69
CA GLN A 126 95.78 -54.90 10.64
C GLN A 126 95.16 -55.11 9.24
N PRO A 127 94.88 -54.03 8.45
CA PRO A 127 94.14 -54.05 7.18
C PRO A 127 94.80 -54.71 5.97
N GLY A 128 93.98 -55.24 5.06
CA GLY A 128 94.30 -55.81 3.73
C GLY A 128 94.21 -54.83 2.52
N GLN A 129 93.86 -55.31 1.32
CA GLN A 129 93.86 -54.51 0.06
C GLN A 129 92.59 -53.66 -0.19
N ASN A 130 92.75 -52.45 -0.79
CA ASN A 130 91.66 -51.46 -1.06
C ASN A 130 91.06 -51.52 -2.49
N ILE A 131 89.72 -51.40 -2.62
CA ILE A 131 88.94 -51.71 -3.84
C ILE A 131 87.89 -50.66 -4.34
N CYS A 132 87.84 -49.40 -3.87
CA CYS A 132 86.78 -48.40 -4.23
C CYS A 132 87.19 -47.28 -5.26
N GLN A 133 86.22 -46.59 -5.92
CA GLN A 133 86.41 -45.60 -7.03
C GLN A 133 86.41 -44.10 -6.62
N CYS A 134 85.72 -43.71 -5.56
CA CYS A 134 85.85 -42.39 -4.92
C CYS A 134 85.89 -42.58 -3.41
N GLN A 135 86.40 -41.61 -2.66
CA GLN A 135 86.35 -41.65 -1.19
C GLN A 135 85.68 -40.42 -0.58
N GLU A 136 85.63 -39.31 -1.32
CA GLU A 136 84.92 -38.10 -0.91
C GLU A 136 84.18 -37.44 -2.08
N ASP A 137 83.14 -36.66 -1.78
CA ASP A 137 82.26 -36.06 -2.79
C ASP A 137 82.99 -35.12 -3.77
N ALA A 138 84.09 -34.51 -3.32
CA ALA A 138 84.92 -33.64 -4.16
C ALA A 138 85.51 -34.38 -5.38
N ASP A 139 85.74 -35.69 -5.26
CA ASP A 139 86.24 -36.53 -6.35
C ASP A 139 85.24 -36.64 -7.51
N CYS A 140 83.95 -36.35 -7.25
CA CYS A 140 82.86 -36.47 -8.22
C CYS A 140 82.61 -35.19 -9.02
N ALA A 141 83.07 -34.03 -8.54
CA ALA A 141 82.83 -32.73 -9.15
C ALA A 141 83.24 -32.58 -10.65
N PRO A 142 84.30 -33.24 -11.17
CA PRO A 142 84.63 -33.19 -12.60
C PRO A 142 83.65 -33.95 -13.50
N LEU A 143 82.79 -34.78 -12.93
CA LEU A 143 81.83 -35.63 -13.65
C LEU A 143 80.42 -34.99 -13.73
N GLU A 144 80.22 -33.82 -13.13
CA GLU A 144 78.96 -33.07 -13.18
C GLU A 144 78.62 -32.58 -14.60
N ASP A 145 77.34 -32.66 -14.98
CA ASP A 145 76.84 -32.22 -16.28
C ASP A 145 76.32 -30.77 -16.28
N GLY A 146 76.13 -30.18 -15.09
CA GLY A 146 75.72 -28.79 -14.89
C GLY A 146 74.21 -28.54 -14.98
N ASP A 147 73.38 -29.59 -14.98
CA ASP A 147 71.93 -29.47 -14.88
C ASP A 147 71.49 -29.46 -13.40
N ALA A 148 71.09 -28.31 -12.89
CA ALA A 148 70.67 -28.15 -11.50
C ALA A 148 69.33 -28.87 -11.18
N CYS A 149 68.55 -29.27 -12.19
CA CYS A 149 67.25 -29.91 -11.97
C CYS A 149 67.38 -31.41 -11.69
N ASN A 150 68.39 -32.08 -12.25
CA ASN A 150 68.57 -33.53 -12.09
C ASN A 150 69.48 -33.93 -10.90
N GLY A 151 69.95 -32.94 -10.13
CA GLY A 151 70.74 -33.10 -8.90
C GLY A 151 72.23 -33.26 -9.13
N THR A 152 73.04 -32.91 -8.13
CA THR A 152 74.51 -33.00 -8.19
C THR A 152 75.02 -34.33 -7.66
N LEU A 153 76.12 -34.86 -8.19
CA LEU A 153 76.75 -36.11 -7.76
C LEU A 153 77.52 -35.96 -6.43
N LYS A 154 77.46 -37.02 -5.63
CA LYS A 154 78.24 -37.23 -4.41
C LYS A 154 78.85 -38.63 -4.39
N CYS A 155 79.92 -38.83 -3.63
CA CYS A 155 80.54 -40.13 -3.47
C CYS A 155 79.73 -40.96 -2.47
N ALA A 156 79.15 -42.06 -2.94
CA ALA A 156 78.41 -43.00 -2.12
C ALA A 156 78.84 -44.43 -2.45
N ASP A 157 79.17 -45.20 -1.42
CA ASP A 157 79.67 -46.59 -1.53
C ASP A 157 80.89 -46.73 -2.45
N GLY A 158 81.76 -45.73 -2.41
CA GLY A 158 82.95 -45.68 -3.24
C GLY A 158 82.71 -45.49 -4.73
N GLN A 159 81.52 -45.01 -5.12
CA GLN A 159 81.13 -44.65 -6.50
C GLN A 159 80.47 -43.26 -6.52
N CYS A 160 80.67 -42.48 -7.58
CA CYS A 160 79.98 -41.18 -7.71
C CYS A 160 78.53 -41.38 -8.17
N GLN A 161 77.56 -40.92 -7.38
CA GLN A 161 76.13 -41.11 -7.59
C GLN A 161 75.36 -39.80 -7.37
N VAL A 162 74.25 -39.58 -8.07
CA VAL A 162 73.40 -38.38 -7.91
C VAL A 162 72.88 -38.28 -6.48
N ASP A 163 73.03 -37.12 -5.84
CA ASP A 163 72.45 -36.84 -4.53
C ASP A 163 70.95 -36.52 -4.66
N PRO A 164 70.05 -37.42 -4.24
CA PRO A 164 68.61 -37.23 -4.41
C PRO A 164 68.09 -35.99 -3.68
N ALA A 165 68.77 -35.51 -2.64
CA ALA A 165 68.38 -34.32 -1.88
C ALA A 165 68.56 -33.01 -2.66
N THR A 166 69.33 -33.04 -3.74
CA THR A 166 69.63 -31.86 -4.58
C THR A 166 68.83 -31.82 -5.87
N VAL A 167 68.07 -32.88 -6.16
CA VAL A 167 67.18 -32.96 -7.33
C VAL A 167 66.00 -32.01 -7.11
N VAL A 168 65.84 -31.04 -8.02
CA VAL A 168 64.73 -30.09 -7.93
C VAL A 168 63.46 -30.75 -8.49
N ASN A 169 62.49 -31.00 -7.60
CA ASN A 169 61.17 -31.48 -7.99
C ASN A 169 60.15 -30.35 -7.90
N CYS A 170 59.63 -29.92 -9.05
CA CYS A 170 58.65 -28.84 -9.12
C CYS A 170 57.26 -29.33 -8.73
N ASP A 171 56.56 -28.52 -7.91
CA ASP A 171 55.20 -28.81 -7.52
C ASP A 171 54.27 -28.75 -8.74
N THR A 172 53.68 -29.90 -9.07
CA THR A 172 52.77 -30.06 -10.23
C THR A 172 51.30 -30.01 -9.81
N SER A 173 51.00 -29.71 -8.54
CA SER A 173 49.61 -29.60 -8.07
C SER A 173 48.85 -28.44 -8.73
N ASP A 174 49.56 -27.42 -9.20
CA ASP A 174 49.02 -26.30 -9.99
C ASP A 174 49.11 -26.53 -11.51
N ASP A 175 49.57 -27.69 -11.97
CA ASP A 175 49.62 -28.01 -13.39
C ASP A 175 48.21 -28.13 -13.96
N SER A 176 48.02 -27.60 -15.15
CA SER A 176 46.82 -27.77 -15.96
C SER A 176 47.19 -28.32 -17.33
N ALA A 177 46.19 -28.70 -18.13
CA ALA A 177 46.42 -29.11 -19.50
C ALA A 177 47.21 -28.05 -20.32
N CYS A 178 47.11 -26.77 -19.93
CA CYS A 178 47.70 -25.64 -20.65
C CYS A 178 48.82 -24.90 -19.93
N ARG A 179 49.15 -25.25 -18.70
CA ARG A 179 50.34 -24.75 -18.00
C ARG A 179 50.98 -25.85 -17.19
N LYS A 180 52.29 -26.00 -17.32
CA LYS A 180 53.07 -26.99 -16.59
C LYS A 180 54.20 -26.32 -15.84
N ASN A 181 54.37 -26.68 -14.59
CA ASN A 181 55.45 -26.21 -13.76
C ASN A 181 56.73 -26.98 -14.12
N THR A 182 57.60 -26.34 -14.91
CA THR A 182 58.78 -27.00 -15.48
C THR A 182 60.05 -26.42 -14.84
N CYS A 183 60.95 -27.29 -14.39
CA CYS A 183 62.24 -26.88 -13.84
C CYS A 183 63.16 -26.36 -14.94
N GLN A 184 63.78 -25.20 -14.73
CA GLN A 184 64.79 -24.68 -15.65
C GLN A 184 66.18 -25.27 -15.34
N PRO A 185 66.78 -26.04 -16.26
CA PRO A 185 68.01 -26.82 -16.03
C PRO A 185 69.21 -26.03 -15.50
N GLN A 186 69.33 -24.76 -15.88
CA GLN A 186 70.52 -23.95 -15.56
C GLN A 186 70.43 -23.24 -14.20
N SER A 187 69.22 -23.06 -13.67
CA SER A 187 68.96 -22.28 -12.46
C SER A 187 68.32 -23.10 -11.34
N GLY A 188 67.75 -24.27 -11.65
CA GLY A 188 67.00 -25.08 -10.71
C GLY A 188 65.69 -24.42 -10.26
N GLN A 189 65.20 -23.41 -10.97
CA GLN A 189 63.95 -22.72 -10.62
C GLN A 189 62.74 -23.37 -11.30
N CYS A 190 61.70 -23.63 -10.51
CA CYS A 190 60.41 -24.09 -10.98
C CYS A 190 59.58 -22.92 -11.46
N LEU A 191 59.24 -22.92 -12.75
CA LEU A 191 58.44 -21.86 -13.35
C LEU A 191 57.24 -22.48 -14.06
N MET A 192 56.07 -21.92 -13.78
CA MET A 192 54.86 -22.22 -14.52
C MET A 192 55.01 -21.69 -15.95
N GLN A 193 55.02 -22.60 -16.92
CA GLN A 193 55.16 -22.26 -18.33
C GLN A 193 53.90 -22.68 -19.07
N ASP A 194 53.45 -21.82 -19.98
CA ASP A 194 52.33 -22.10 -20.85
C ASP A 194 52.71 -23.21 -21.83
N VAL A 195 51.84 -24.21 -21.95
CA VAL A 195 51.90 -25.21 -23.01
C VAL A 195 51.54 -24.51 -24.32
N SER A 196 52.20 -24.88 -25.41
CA SER A 196 52.08 -24.21 -26.71
C SER A 196 50.63 -24.00 -27.15
N ASP A 197 50.35 -22.81 -27.66
CA ASP A 197 49.02 -22.47 -28.18
C ASP A 197 48.58 -23.47 -29.26
N GLY A 198 47.31 -23.89 -29.22
CA GLY A 198 46.74 -24.90 -30.13
C GLY A 198 46.92 -26.36 -29.68
N THR A 199 47.58 -26.60 -28.54
CA THR A 199 47.66 -27.96 -27.96
C THR A 199 46.29 -28.35 -27.43
N GLY A 200 45.79 -29.52 -27.82
CA GLY A 200 44.50 -30.03 -27.36
C GLY A 200 44.45 -30.16 -25.85
N CYS A 201 43.42 -29.61 -25.25
CA CYS A 201 43.14 -29.67 -23.82
C CYS A 201 41.64 -29.95 -23.61
N ASP A 202 41.19 -30.02 -22.37
CA ASP A 202 39.77 -30.13 -22.03
C ASP A 202 39.55 -29.11 -20.90
N ASP A 203 38.71 -28.11 -21.13
CA ASP A 203 38.44 -27.06 -20.15
C ASP A 203 37.39 -27.49 -19.12
N GLY A 204 36.89 -28.72 -19.24
CA GLY A 204 35.91 -29.33 -18.34
C GLY A 204 34.50 -28.82 -18.56
N ASP A 205 34.26 -28.00 -19.59
CA ASP A 205 32.95 -27.53 -19.98
C ASP A 205 32.40 -28.42 -21.12
N PRO A 206 31.36 -29.25 -20.88
CA PRO A 206 30.72 -30.03 -21.94
C PRO A 206 30.13 -29.19 -23.09
N CYS A 207 30.03 -27.87 -22.88
CA CYS A 207 29.50 -26.87 -23.79
C CYS A 207 30.55 -26.11 -24.60
N THR A 208 31.80 -26.56 -24.57
CA THR A 208 32.87 -26.05 -25.43
C THR A 208 33.31 -27.16 -26.40
N GLN A 209 33.86 -26.75 -27.54
CA GLN A 209 34.32 -27.63 -28.61
C GLN A 209 35.66 -27.15 -29.13
N GLY A 210 36.56 -28.08 -29.44
CA GLY A 210 37.86 -27.75 -30.02
C GLY A 210 38.82 -27.09 -29.03
N ASP A 211 38.67 -27.43 -27.75
CA ASP A 211 39.47 -26.98 -26.63
C ASP A 211 40.95 -27.06 -26.93
N SER A 212 41.57 -25.90 -26.89
CA SER A 212 42.98 -25.78 -27.11
C SER A 212 43.58 -24.73 -26.18
N CYS A 213 44.84 -24.95 -25.85
CA CYS A 213 45.57 -24.01 -25.03
C CYS A 213 45.71 -22.70 -25.78
N GLN A 214 45.38 -21.59 -25.14
CA GLN A 214 45.68 -20.25 -25.62
C GLN A 214 46.14 -19.40 -24.44
N ALA A 215 47.38 -18.89 -24.52
CA ALA A 215 48.00 -18.09 -23.46
C ALA A 215 47.91 -18.72 -22.05
N GLY A 216 48.15 -20.04 -21.99
CA GLY A 216 48.16 -20.76 -20.71
C GLY A 216 46.78 -21.04 -20.11
N GLN A 217 45.70 -20.90 -20.87
CA GLN A 217 44.36 -21.33 -20.44
C GLN A 217 43.81 -22.34 -21.44
N CYS A 218 43.13 -23.37 -20.95
CA CYS A 218 42.35 -24.23 -21.82
C CYS A 218 41.04 -23.52 -22.10
N SER A 219 40.75 -23.29 -23.38
CA SER A 219 39.46 -22.74 -23.79
C SER A 219 39.04 -23.39 -25.10
N GLY A 220 37.82 -23.89 -25.15
CA GLY A 220 37.16 -24.23 -26.40
C GLY A 220 36.32 -23.10 -26.97
N THR A 221 35.89 -23.31 -28.21
CA THR A 221 34.83 -22.48 -28.79
C THR A 221 33.49 -22.95 -28.25
N ALA A 222 32.65 -22.03 -27.77
CA ALA A 222 31.32 -22.38 -27.29
C ALA A 222 30.58 -23.23 -28.33
N ARG A 223 29.99 -24.34 -27.88
CA ARG A 223 29.13 -25.18 -28.70
C ARG A 223 27.97 -24.33 -29.17
N ASP A 224 27.91 -24.16 -30.48
CA ASP A 224 26.81 -23.46 -31.11
C ASP A 224 25.55 -24.33 -30.99
N CYS A 225 24.66 -23.91 -30.09
CA CYS A 225 23.36 -24.53 -29.89
C CYS A 225 22.24 -23.72 -30.54
N ASP A 226 22.58 -22.72 -31.37
CA ASP A 226 21.57 -21.98 -32.13
C ASP A 226 20.87 -22.93 -33.11
N ASP A 227 19.59 -23.20 -32.89
CA ASP A 227 18.78 -24.01 -33.80
C ASP A 227 18.13 -23.18 -34.92
N GLY A 228 18.42 -21.87 -34.94
CA GLY A 228 17.88 -20.91 -35.88
C GLY A 228 16.43 -20.53 -35.59
N ASN A 229 15.87 -20.94 -34.44
CA ASN A 229 14.52 -20.62 -34.03
C ASN A 229 14.53 -19.44 -33.05
N PRO A 230 13.97 -18.28 -33.42
CA PRO A 230 13.89 -17.12 -32.51
C PRO A 230 13.06 -17.39 -31.24
N CYS A 231 12.32 -18.50 -31.22
CA CYS A 231 11.41 -18.89 -30.14
C CYS A 231 11.95 -19.90 -29.14
N THR A 232 13.25 -20.15 -29.18
CA THR A 232 13.95 -20.95 -28.20
C THR A 232 15.11 -20.15 -27.61
N ASP A 233 15.32 -20.30 -26.31
CA ASP A 233 16.51 -19.75 -25.65
C ASP A 233 17.60 -20.82 -25.70
N ASP A 234 18.33 -20.81 -26.81
CA ASP A 234 19.35 -21.79 -27.09
C ASP A 234 20.49 -21.72 -26.08
N SER A 235 20.63 -22.79 -25.33
CA SER A 235 21.65 -22.92 -24.30
C SER A 235 22.22 -24.31 -24.35
N CYS A 236 23.50 -24.42 -24.07
CA CYS A 236 24.09 -25.72 -23.87
C CYS A 236 23.92 -26.14 -22.41
N ASN A 237 23.53 -27.40 -22.18
CA ASN A 237 23.40 -27.99 -20.86
C ASN A 237 24.79 -28.19 -20.22
N PRO A 238 25.11 -27.49 -19.12
CA PRO A 238 26.42 -27.60 -18.49
C PRO A 238 26.72 -28.98 -17.90
N ASP A 239 25.72 -29.85 -17.70
CA ASP A 239 25.92 -31.16 -17.08
C ASP A 239 26.32 -32.26 -18.09
N ASP A 240 25.87 -32.18 -19.34
CA ASP A 240 26.09 -33.24 -20.35
C ASP A 240 26.45 -32.74 -21.76
N GLY A 241 26.50 -31.42 -21.97
CA GLY A 241 26.85 -30.79 -23.23
C GLY A 241 25.74 -30.84 -24.29
N GLY A 242 24.54 -31.34 -23.95
CA GLY A 242 23.41 -31.35 -24.87
C GLY A 242 22.90 -29.94 -25.17
N CYS A 243 22.51 -29.67 -26.42
CA CYS A 243 21.81 -28.44 -26.73
C CYS A 243 20.38 -28.48 -26.19
N LEU A 244 20.03 -27.46 -25.40
CA LEU A 244 18.71 -27.20 -24.88
C LEU A 244 18.11 -26.06 -25.67
N HIS A 245 16.89 -26.26 -26.14
CA HIS A 245 16.10 -25.26 -26.86
C HIS A 245 14.79 -25.01 -26.09
N PRO A 246 14.84 -24.57 -24.82
CA PRO A 246 13.64 -24.28 -24.05
C PRO A 246 12.82 -23.20 -24.77
N PRO A 247 11.50 -23.42 -24.96
CA PRO A 247 10.60 -22.41 -25.48
C PRO A 247 10.72 -21.10 -24.69
N ASN A 248 10.92 -20.00 -25.40
CA ASN A 248 10.89 -18.66 -24.81
C ASN A 248 9.54 -17.97 -25.10
N SER A 249 9.40 -16.74 -24.62
CA SER A 249 8.22 -15.88 -24.84
C SER A 249 8.60 -14.55 -25.46
N ALA A 250 9.73 -14.51 -26.18
CA ALA A 250 10.19 -13.31 -26.86
C ALA A 250 9.26 -12.92 -28.02
N ALA A 251 9.35 -11.67 -28.46
CA ALA A 251 8.73 -11.27 -29.71
C ALA A 251 9.46 -11.90 -30.90
N CYS A 252 8.73 -12.33 -31.90
CA CYS A 252 9.24 -12.95 -33.12
C CYS A 252 8.46 -12.42 -34.35
N ASP A 253 8.75 -12.96 -35.52
CA ASP A 253 8.03 -12.70 -36.77
C ASP A 253 7.83 -14.05 -37.47
N ASP A 254 6.58 -14.47 -37.64
CA ASP A 254 6.24 -15.75 -38.29
C ASP A 254 6.24 -15.64 -39.83
N GLY A 255 6.50 -14.45 -40.37
CA GLY A 255 6.52 -14.14 -41.80
C GLY A 255 5.14 -14.06 -42.44
N ASN A 256 4.07 -14.18 -41.65
CA ASN A 256 2.70 -14.06 -42.09
C ASN A 256 2.22 -12.61 -41.92
N ALA A 257 1.96 -11.93 -43.04
CA ALA A 257 1.44 -10.57 -43.02
C ALA A 257 0.02 -10.46 -42.41
N CYS A 258 -0.63 -11.61 -42.17
CA CYS A 258 -1.96 -11.72 -41.60
C CYS A 258 -1.99 -12.08 -40.12
N THR A 259 -0.83 -12.14 -39.46
CA THR A 259 -0.73 -12.23 -38.01
C THR A 259 -0.03 -10.97 -37.47
N SER A 260 -0.25 -10.65 -36.20
CA SER A 260 0.38 -9.50 -35.56
C SER A 260 0.72 -9.77 -34.11
N GLY A 261 1.75 -9.07 -33.60
CA GLY A 261 2.17 -9.20 -32.22
C GLY A 261 2.80 -10.56 -31.92
N ASP A 262 3.51 -11.13 -32.89
CA ASP A 262 4.02 -12.50 -32.80
C ASP A 262 4.93 -12.69 -31.60
N THR A 263 4.58 -13.70 -30.83
CA THR A 263 5.30 -14.08 -29.63
C THR A 263 5.55 -15.57 -29.65
N CYS A 264 6.66 -15.92 -29.05
CA CYS A 264 7.07 -17.29 -28.93
C CYS A 264 6.19 -18.02 -27.92
N SER A 265 5.63 -19.14 -28.35
CA SER A 265 4.83 -20.02 -27.50
C SER A 265 5.11 -21.47 -27.86
N ALA A 266 5.50 -22.26 -26.86
CA ALA A 266 5.86 -23.67 -27.02
C ALA A 266 6.92 -23.95 -28.12
N GLY A 267 7.83 -23.01 -28.37
CA GLY A 267 8.93 -23.14 -29.34
C GLY A 267 8.51 -22.82 -30.78
N GLN A 268 7.36 -22.20 -30.98
CA GLN A 268 6.90 -21.73 -32.28
C GLN A 268 6.62 -20.23 -32.21
N CYS A 269 6.96 -19.51 -33.28
CA CYS A 269 6.51 -18.14 -33.44
C CYS A 269 5.04 -18.17 -33.82
N ARG A 270 4.19 -17.65 -32.94
CA ARG A 270 2.75 -17.57 -33.15
C ARG A 270 2.33 -16.13 -33.00
N GLY A 271 1.80 -15.57 -34.07
CA GLY A 271 1.08 -14.31 -34.01
C GLY A 271 -0.36 -14.48 -33.58
N ARG A 272 -0.98 -13.35 -33.27
CA ARG A 272 -2.43 -13.25 -33.14
C ARG A 272 -3.00 -13.00 -34.52
N GLU A 273 -4.02 -13.75 -34.92
CA GLU A 273 -4.77 -13.52 -36.16
C GLU A 273 -5.12 -12.02 -36.32
N SER A 274 -4.79 -11.46 -37.50
CA SER A 274 -5.04 -10.06 -37.85
C SER A 274 -5.79 -9.88 -39.17
N CYS A 275 -5.94 -10.93 -40.00
CA CYS A 275 -6.75 -10.91 -41.22
C CYS A 275 -8.05 -11.69 -40.99
N CYS A 276 -8.97 -11.10 -40.25
CA CYS A 276 -10.20 -11.75 -39.82
C CYS A 276 -11.33 -11.82 -40.88
N ASP A 277 -11.01 -11.83 -42.18
CA ASP A 277 -12.00 -11.81 -43.27
C ASP A 277 -11.63 -12.63 -44.52
N ASP A 278 -10.68 -13.56 -44.43
CA ASP A 278 -10.14 -14.28 -45.58
C ASP A 278 -10.38 -15.81 -45.58
N ASN A 279 -11.12 -16.33 -44.59
CA ASN A 279 -11.48 -17.75 -44.45
C ASN A 279 -10.28 -18.67 -44.19
N LEU A 280 -9.17 -18.11 -43.72
CA LEU A 280 -7.98 -18.85 -43.31
C LEU A 280 -7.81 -18.81 -41.78
N ASP A 281 -7.04 -19.77 -41.30
CA ASP A 281 -6.55 -19.89 -39.93
C ASP A 281 -5.07 -19.50 -40.01
N ASN A 282 -4.77 -18.20 -39.88
CA ASN A 282 -3.45 -17.65 -40.17
C ASN A 282 -2.47 -17.80 -39.00
N ASP A 283 -2.97 -17.98 -37.76
CA ASP A 283 -2.16 -18.32 -36.59
C ASP A 283 -2.13 -19.84 -36.25
N GLY A 284 -2.97 -20.64 -36.92
CA GLY A 284 -2.90 -22.10 -36.93
C GLY A 284 -3.45 -22.76 -35.67
N ASP A 285 -4.29 -22.06 -34.91
CA ASP A 285 -4.84 -22.47 -33.62
C ASP A 285 -6.15 -23.28 -33.77
N GLY A 286 -6.75 -23.27 -34.97
CA GLY A 286 -7.75 -24.23 -35.44
C GLY A 286 -9.11 -23.66 -35.90
N PRO A 287 -9.65 -22.60 -35.30
CA PRO A 287 -10.72 -21.80 -35.87
C PRO A 287 -10.21 -20.91 -37.01
N SER A 288 -11.12 -20.24 -37.72
CA SER A 288 -10.77 -19.29 -38.80
C SER A 288 -11.67 -18.07 -38.69
N ASP A 289 -11.13 -16.91 -39.05
CA ASP A 289 -11.78 -15.60 -38.98
C ASP A 289 -12.58 -15.41 -37.66
N CYS A 290 -13.88 -15.16 -37.75
CA CYS A 290 -14.76 -14.80 -36.65
C CYS A 290 -15.20 -15.96 -35.75
N GLN A 291 -14.76 -17.17 -36.09
CA GLN A 291 -14.86 -18.32 -35.18
C GLN A 291 -13.62 -18.41 -34.29
N ASP A 292 -12.59 -17.60 -34.59
CA ASP A 292 -11.34 -17.51 -33.88
C ASP A 292 -11.42 -16.57 -32.67
N PRO A 293 -11.08 -17.05 -31.46
CA PRO A 293 -10.91 -16.20 -30.28
C PRO A 293 -9.95 -15.03 -30.51
N ASP A 294 -8.94 -15.19 -31.36
CA ASP A 294 -7.96 -14.16 -31.66
C ASP A 294 -8.54 -13.05 -32.54
N CYS A 295 -9.61 -13.30 -33.29
CA CYS A 295 -10.42 -12.29 -33.99
C CYS A 295 -11.52 -11.64 -33.13
N ALA A 296 -11.57 -11.91 -31.81
CA ALA A 296 -12.55 -11.28 -30.93
C ALA A 296 -12.37 -9.75 -30.88
N GLY A 297 -13.42 -9.01 -31.24
CA GLY A 297 -13.41 -7.55 -31.31
C GLY A 297 -12.88 -6.97 -32.62
N ASP A 298 -12.48 -7.79 -33.60
CA ASP A 298 -12.16 -7.30 -34.94
C ASP A 298 -13.41 -6.71 -35.62
N PRO A 299 -13.35 -5.50 -36.20
CA PRO A 299 -14.47 -4.86 -36.89
C PRO A 299 -15.08 -5.68 -38.03
N ALA A 300 -14.30 -6.54 -38.69
CA ALA A 300 -14.78 -7.46 -39.72
C ALA A 300 -15.63 -8.60 -39.14
N CYS A 301 -15.45 -8.91 -37.85
CA CYS A 301 -16.06 -10.07 -37.21
C CYS A 301 -17.35 -9.84 -36.42
N GLY A 302 -17.80 -8.59 -36.28
CA GLY A 302 -19.12 -8.28 -35.75
C GLY A 302 -19.41 -8.81 -34.33
N GLN A 303 -18.39 -9.25 -33.58
CA GLN A 303 -18.51 -9.70 -32.19
C GLN A 303 -18.25 -8.51 -31.28
N CYS A 304 -19.30 -7.74 -31.03
CA CYS A 304 -19.28 -6.64 -30.10
C CYS A 304 -18.85 -7.11 -28.71
N GLN A 305 -17.83 -6.47 -28.13
CA GLN A 305 -17.52 -6.67 -26.72
C GLN A 305 -18.76 -6.25 -25.91
N PRO A 306 -19.32 -7.14 -25.06
CA PRO A 306 -20.49 -6.80 -24.29
C PRO A 306 -20.11 -5.70 -23.29
N VAL A 307 -20.75 -4.54 -23.40
CA VAL A 307 -20.64 -3.50 -22.39
C VAL A 307 -21.51 -3.93 -21.22
N GLU A 308 -20.94 -4.01 -20.01
CA GLU A 308 -21.71 -4.34 -18.82
C GLU A 308 -22.83 -3.30 -18.61
N VAL A 309 -23.98 -3.72 -18.10
CA VAL A 309 -25.04 -2.77 -17.73
C VAL A 309 -24.45 -1.87 -16.63
N PRO A 310 -24.32 -0.55 -16.86
CA PRO A 310 -23.70 0.29 -15.87
C PRO A 310 -24.59 0.40 -14.64
N GLU A 311 -23.97 0.36 -13.47
CA GLU A 311 -24.63 0.75 -12.23
C GLU A 311 -24.97 2.24 -12.28
N GLU A 312 -26.19 2.58 -11.85
CA GLU A 312 -26.63 3.97 -11.77
C GLU A 312 -25.75 4.73 -10.77
N PRO A 313 -25.30 5.96 -11.09
CA PRO A 313 -24.51 6.75 -10.17
C PRO A 313 -25.23 6.96 -8.83
N GLU A 314 -24.56 6.65 -7.73
CA GLU A 314 -25.14 6.89 -6.41
C GLU A 314 -25.12 8.39 -6.04
N PHE A 315 -26.32 8.87 -5.68
CA PHE A 315 -26.71 10.10 -4.95
C PHE A 315 -25.93 10.44 -3.68
N ASP A 316 -25.59 9.39 -2.96
CA ASP A 316 -25.21 9.41 -1.56
C ASP A 316 -24.28 8.22 -1.30
N PRO A 317 -23.40 8.28 -0.30
CA PRO A 317 -23.15 9.44 0.55
C PRO A 317 -22.43 10.59 -0.19
N LEU A 318 -22.69 11.83 0.23
CA LEU A 318 -21.85 12.98 -0.13
C LEU A 318 -20.40 12.74 0.34
N PRO A 319 -19.40 13.37 -0.31
CA PRO A 319 -18.02 13.30 0.16
C PRO A 319 -17.89 13.75 1.63
N GLY A 320 -17.46 12.84 2.50
CA GLY A 320 -17.35 13.09 3.94
C GLY A 320 -18.68 13.02 4.71
N GLU A 321 -19.74 12.48 4.11
CA GLU A 321 -20.99 12.19 4.83
C GLU A 321 -20.74 11.24 5.99
N SER A 322 -21.40 11.48 7.11
CA SER A 322 -21.35 10.57 8.26
C SER A 322 -22.01 9.25 7.91
N PRO A 323 -21.46 8.10 8.36
CA PRO A 323 -22.14 6.82 8.25
C PRO A 323 -23.57 6.86 8.80
N PRO A 324 -24.46 5.97 8.35
CA PRO A 324 -25.80 5.79 8.91
C PRO A 324 -25.78 5.63 10.44
N GLY A 325 -26.63 6.39 11.12
CA GLY A 325 -26.91 6.20 12.54
C GLY A 325 -28.10 5.28 12.81
N ARG A 326 -28.39 5.03 14.08
CA ARG A 326 -29.48 4.12 14.49
C ARG A 326 -30.82 4.84 14.63
N CYS A 327 -31.89 4.06 14.46
CA CYS A 327 -33.26 4.50 14.68
C CYS A 327 -33.80 4.01 16.03
N GLU A 328 -34.74 4.74 16.62
CA GLU A 328 -35.45 4.35 17.83
C GLU A 328 -36.91 4.81 17.79
N SER A 329 -37.84 3.88 17.97
CA SER A 329 -39.27 4.18 18.10
C SER A 329 -39.67 4.19 19.57
N THR A 330 -40.42 5.20 19.99
CA THR A 330 -40.92 5.31 21.37
C THR A 330 -42.42 5.63 21.38
N SER A 331 -43.13 5.15 22.40
CA SER A 331 -44.50 5.57 22.66
C SER A 331 -44.70 5.89 24.12
N ARG A 332 -45.14 7.11 24.42
CA ARG A 332 -45.34 7.59 25.78
C ARG A 332 -46.37 8.71 25.79
N ASP A 333 -47.17 8.78 26.86
CA ASP A 333 -48.22 9.79 27.07
C ASP A 333 -49.21 9.93 25.89
N GLY A 334 -49.42 8.83 25.15
CA GLY A 334 -50.32 8.77 23.99
C GLY A 334 -49.71 9.21 22.66
N PHE A 335 -48.44 9.61 22.63
CA PHE A 335 -47.71 9.99 21.41
C PHE A 335 -46.75 8.90 20.97
N SER A 336 -46.56 8.79 19.66
CA SER A 336 -45.55 7.93 19.05
C SER A 336 -44.47 8.78 18.37
N ASP A 337 -43.23 8.64 18.81
CA ASP A 337 -42.08 9.41 18.34
C ASP A 337 -41.03 8.49 17.71
N GLU A 338 -40.41 8.96 16.65
CA GLU A 338 -39.31 8.28 15.95
C GLU A 338 -38.05 9.13 16.05
N TYR A 339 -36.96 8.53 16.51
CA TYR A 339 -35.67 9.18 16.64
C TYR A 339 -34.68 8.59 15.65
N LEU A 340 -33.87 9.46 15.08
CA LEU A 340 -32.65 9.12 14.35
C LEU A 340 -31.48 9.72 15.14
N TYR A 341 -30.49 8.89 15.43
CA TYR A 341 -29.24 9.30 16.05
C TYR A 341 -28.19 9.50 14.96
N ASP A 342 -27.19 10.34 15.21
CA ASP A 342 -25.97 10.31 14.41
C ASP A 342 -25.18 9.03 14.71
N ASN A 343 -24.15 8.72 13.91
CA ASN A 343 -23.40 7.46 14.02
C ASN A 343 -22.58 7.28 15.31
N GLN A 344 -22.57 8.27 16.19
CA GLN A 344 -21.86 8.23 17.48
C GLN A 344 -22.80 8.45 18.68
N ASP A 345 -24.13 8.47 18.45
CA ASP A 345 -25.12 8.77 19.49
C ASP A 345 -24.80 10.08 20.26
N TYR A 346 -24.26 11.08 19.58
CA TYR A 346 -23.94 12.41 20.11
C TYR A 346 -25.05 13.43 19.87
N VAL A 347 -25.68 13.41 18.70
CA VAL A 347 -26.86 14.23 18.34
C VAL A 347 -27.98 13.31 17.91
N LYS A 348 -29.22 13.72 18.17
CA LYS A 348 -30.40 13.05 17.61
C LYS A 348 -31.44 14.04 17.13
N VAL A 349 -32.23 13.60 16.15
CA VAL A 349 -33.46 14.25 15.71
C VAL A 349 -34.64 13.35 16.07
N GLY A 350 -35.77 13.93 16.47
CA GLY A 350 -37.01 13.21 16.74
C GLY A 350 -38.16 13.79 15.92
N ILE A 351 -38.99 12.93 15.32
CA ILE A 351 -40.26 13.31 14.68
C ILE A 351 -41.44 12.70 15.43
N ARG A 352 -42.61 13.35 15.35
CA ARG A 352 -43.84 12.87 15.99
C ARG A 352 -44.87 12.38 14.98
N ARG A 353 -45.26 11.11 15.09
CA ARG A 353 -46.24 10.48 14.19
C ARG A 353 -47.61 11.16 14.26
N ASP A 354 -48.07 11.52 15.45
CA ASP A 354 -49.41 12.09 15.64
C ASP A 354 -49.53 13.53 15.09
N TRP A 355 -48.41 14.22 14.88
CA TRP A 355 -48.32 15.61 14.42
C TRP A 355 -47.63 15.69 13.05
N GLY A 356 -48.00 14.79 12.16
CA GLY A 356 -47.61 14.83 10.74
C GLY A 356 -46.12 14.58 10.48
N GLY A 357 -45.40 13.94 11.39
CA GLY A 357 -43.96 13.68 11.22
C GLY A 357 -43.11 14.93 11.41
N THR A 358 -43.68 15.98 12.01
CA THR A 358 -42.97 17.21 12.36
C THR A 358 -41.78 16.88 13.24
N ILE A 359 -40.64 17.55 12.99
CA ILE A 359 -39.47 17.43 13.88
C ILE A 359 -39.83 18.11 15.19
N ILE A 360 -39.80 17.35 16.28
CA ILE A 360 -40.12 17.80 17.64
C ILE A 360 -38.86 17.99 18.50
N TYR A 361 -37.73 17.51 17.99
CA TYR A 361 -36.47 17.55 18.71
C TYR A 361 -35.30 17.55 17.73
N TYR A 362 -34.33 18.43 17.96
CA TYR A 362 -33.02 18.37 17.35
C TYR A 362 -31.96 18.91 18.31
N GLY A 363 -31.12 18.01 18.84
CA GLY A 363 -30.24 18.33 19.96
C GLY A 363 -29.33 17.18 20.38
N LEU A 364 -28.54 17.41 21.44
CA LEU A 364 -27.58 16.43 21.98
C LEU A 364 -28.29 15.17 22.52
N ALA A 365 -27.68 14.01 22.36
CA ALA A 365 -28.26 12.71 22.73
C ALA A 365 -27.89 12.24 24.15
N GLY A 366 -26.83 12.77 24.78
CA GLY A 366 -26.25 12.23 26.03
C GLY A 366 -26.13 13.16 27.27
N GLY A 367 -26.82 14.29 27.37
CA GLY A 367 -26.71 15.23 28.52
C GLY A 367 -28.02 15.66 29.18
N THR A 368 -27.99 16.10 30.45
CA THR A 368 -29.15 16.62 31.21
C THR A 368 -29.56 18.06 30.83
N GLY A 369 -29.25 18.49 29.60
CA GLY A 369 -29.57 19.83 29.09
C GLY A 369 -31.03 19.97 28.66
N PRO A 370 -31.52 21.21 28.46
CA PRO A 370 -32.90 21.45 28.05
C PRO A 370 -33.15 20.79 26.69
N GLY A 371 -34.01 19.77 26.70
CA GLY A 371 -34.14 18.81 25.60
C GLY A 371 -34.25 17.35 26.06
N MET A 372 -33.88 17.05 27.31
CA MET A 372 -34.12 15.75 27.95
C MET A 372 -35.15 15.81 29.06
N ASN A 373 -36.34 16.32 28.75
CA ASN A 373 -37.43 16.22 29.72
C ASN A 373 -37.96 14.80 29.63
N GLY A 374 -38.04 14.13 30.78
CA GLY A 374 -38.82 12.91 30.95
C GLY A 374 -40.32 13.20 30.84
N SER A 375 -40.75 13.90 29.79
CA SER A 375 -42.10 14.00 29.25
C SER A 375 -41.94 14.16 27.74
N ASN A 376 -42.39 13.17 26.98
CA ASN A 376 -42.44 13.26 25.53
C ASN A 376 -43.74 13.97 25.09
N VAL A 377 -44.07 15.07 25.73
CA VAL A 377 -45.33 15.77 25.45
C VAL A 377 -44.97 17.17 24.98
N ILE A 378 -45.13 17.39 23.67
CA ILE A 378 -45.69 18.64 23.17
C ILE A 378 -47.16 18.61 23.56
N ASP A 379 -47.54 19.28 24.65
CA ASP A 379 -48.93 19.66 24.87
C ASP A 379 -49.11 21.09 24.37
N ALA A 380 -50.29 21.68 24.57
CA ALA A 380 -50.67 22.98 24.00
C ALA A 380 -49.76 24.18 24.39
N ASN A 381 -48.62 23.93 25.06
CA ASN A 381 -47.52 24.83 25.41
C ASN A 381 -46.17 24.33 24.84
N ASP A 382 -46.06 24.17 23.52
CA ASP A 382 -44.79 23.81 22.86
C ASP A 382 -43.78 24.98 22.94
N THR A 383 -42.66 24.76 23.62
CA THR A 383 -41.68 25.80 23.95
C THR A 383 -40.30 25.52 23.35
N GLY A 384 -40.27 24.90 22.15
CA GLY A 384 -39.16 25.02 21.20
C GLY A 384 -38.37 23.75 20.89
N ARG A 385 -38.67 23.14 19.73
CA ARG A 385 -37.82 23.02 18.52
C ARG A 385 -38.61 22.24 17.46
N GLU A 386 -39.71 22.85 17.03
CA GLU A 386 -40.58 22.33 15.96
C GLU A 386 -40.00 22.72 14.59
N VAL A 387 -39.89 21.80 13.64
CA VAL A 387 -39.59 22.13 12.23
C VAL A 387 -40.64 21.50 11.33
N GLN A 388 -41.39 22.34 10.63
CA GLN A 388 -42.54 21.96 9.82
C GLN A 388 -42.66 22.80 8.56
N VAL A 389 -43.45 22.30 7.62
CA VAL A 389 -43.86 23.04 6.40
C VAL A 389 -45.30 23.52 6.50
N ALA A 390 -45.58 24.66 5.89
CA ALA A 390 -46.92 25.19 5.71
C ALA A 390 -47.07 25.76 4.29
N PHE A 391 -48.19 25.45 3.64
CA PHE A 391 -48.41 25.88 2.26
C PHE A 391 -49.60 26.80 2.14
N TYR A 392 -49.41 27.92 1.48
CA TYR A 392 -50.42 28.90 1.17
C TYR A 392 -50.88 28.70 -0.27
N ASP A 393 -52.17 28.97 -0.49
CA ASP A 393 -52.75 29.02 -1.83
C ASP A 393 -53.34 30.42 -2.04
N PRO A 394 -52.75 31.24 -2.94
CA PRO A 394 -53.22 32.59 -3.19
C PRO A 394 -54.57 32.60 -3.92
N ASP A 395 -54.89 31.54 -4.68
CA ASP A 395 -56.21 31.36 -5.29
C ASP A 395 -57.26 31.02 -4.23
N ARG A 396 -56.83 30.63 -3.02
CA ARG A 396 -57.68 30.34 -1.86
C ARG A 396 -57.41 31.26 -0.66
N ALA A 397 -56.75 32.39 -0.89
CA ALA A 397 -56.36 33.33 0.15
C ALA A 397 -57.54 34.21 0.59
N MET A 398 -58.10 33.96 1.78
CA MET A 398 -58.73 34.97 2.64
C MET A 398 -58.88 34.44 4.07
N GLN A 399 -58.79 35.34 5.06
CA GLN A 399 -59.67 35.34 6.23
C GLN A 399 -60.29 36.74 6.33
N ASN A 400 -61.60 36.89 6.59
CA ASN A 400 -62.23 36.48 7.84
C ASN A 400 -63.04 35.16 7.84
N CYS A 401 -63.41 34.56 6.69
CA CYS A 401 -64.06 33.24 6.59
C CYS A 401 -64.48 32.90 5.16
N ALA A 402 -63.73 32.01 4.50
CA ALA A 402 -63.78 31.86 3.05
C ALA A 402 -64.84 30.85 2.56
N TRP A 403 -65.47 31.15 1.41
CA TRP A 403 -66.33 30.27 0.59
C TRP A 403 -66.13 30.52 -0.92
N ASP A 404 -65.59 31.65 -1.36
CA ASP A 404 -65.29 31.89 -2.77
C ASP A 404 -64.02 32.73 -2.87
N ALA A 405 -62.92 32.12 -3.27
CA ALA A 405 -61.62 32.76 -3.27
C ALA A 405 -61.20 33.13 -4.70
N GLY A 406 -61.13 34.44 -4.93
CA GLY A 406 -60.82 35.04 -6.22
C GLY A 406 -60.36 36.48 -6.04
N CYS A 407 -59.07 36.69 -5.77
CA CYS A 407 -58.46 38.01 -5.70
C CYS A 407 -57.76 38.41 -7.02
N ARG A 408 -58.38 38.13 -8.17
CA ARG A 408 -57.77 38.42 -9.48
C ARG A 408 -57.73 39.90 -9.90
N SER A 409 -58.31 40.86 -9.15
CA SER A 409 -58.57 42.20 -9.70
C SER A 409 -57.81 43.40 -9.13
N ARG A 410 -57.45 43.51 -7.83
CA ARG A 410 -56.59 44.62 -7.32
C ARG A 410 -55.80 44.26 -6.05
N ALA A 411 -54.50 44.55 -6.08
CA ALA A 411 -53.54 44.26 -5.01
C ALA A 411 -53.49 45.30 -3.86
N SER A 412 -54.22 46.41 -3.95
CA SER A 412 -54.10 47.55 -3.01
C SER A 412 -54.87 47.39 -1.69
N ASP A 413 -55.76 46.41 -1.57
CA ASP A 413 -56.76 46.38 -0.50
C ASP A 413 -56.46 45.33 0.60
N CYS A 414 -55.29 44.68 0.59
CA CYS A 414 -54.92 43.66 1.59
C CYS A 414 -53.50 43.84 2.18
N PRO A 415 -53.26 44.88 3.00
CA PRO A 415 -51.98 45.02 3.69
C PRO A 415 -51.92 44.14 4.97
N ASN A 416 -50.90 43.29 5.03
CA ASN A 416 -50.20 42.74 6.21
C ASN A 416 -50.98 41.91 7.26
N SER A 417 -50.79 40.59 7.21
CA SER A 417 -49.86 39.78 8.05
C SER A 417 -50.41 38.38 8.37
N ILE A 418 -51.70 38.12 8.10
CA ILE A 418 -52.31 36.78 8.14
C ILE A 418 -53.36 36.65 7.02
N THR A 419 -52.95 36.90 5.79
CA THR A 419 -53.86 36.97 4.62
C THR A 419 -54.16 35.58 4.01
N PHE A 420 -53.50 34.52 4.47
CA PHE A 420 -53.42 33.23 3.77
C PHE A 420 -53.95 32.01 4.55
N LEU A 421 -54.45 32.19 5.79
CA LEU A 421 -54.84 31.06 6.64
C LEU A 421 -56.18 30.40 6.26
N GLY A 422 -56.76 30.73 5.11
CA GLY A 422 -57.95 30.04 4.59
C GLY A 422 -57.59 28.58 4.30
N TRP A 423 -56.91 28.33 3.18
CA TRP A 423 -56.59 26.97 2.74
C TRP A 423 -55.32 26.38 3.35
N ASN A 424 -54.55 27.09 4.17
CA ASN A 424 -53.21 26.69 4.64
C ASN A 424 -53.11 25.26 5.22
N PRO A 425 -52.66 24.21 4.49
CA PRO A 425 -52.22 22.97 5.12
C PRO A 425 -50.98 23.19 5.97
N VAL A 426 -51.01 22.63 7.18
CA VAL A 426 -49.88 22.68 8.10
C VAL A 426 -49.54 21.26 8.51
N GLN A 427 -48.27 20.90 8.38
CA GLN A 427 -47.78 19.57 8.72
C GLN A 427 -48.09 19.22 10.18
N GLY A 428 -47.77 20.13 11.12
CA GLY A 428 -47.93 19.92 12.56
C GLY A 428 -49.37 19.66 12.96
N GLY A 429 -50.34 20.44 12.45
CA GLY A 429 -51.74 20.28 12.80
C GLY A 429 -52.56 21.52 12.54
N ASN A 430 -53.78 21.57 13.08
CA ASN A 430 -54.73 22.64 12.80
C ASN A 430 -55.22 23.42 14.02
N ARG A 431 -56.01 24.47 13.77
CA ARG A 431 -56.55 25.36 14.80
C ARG A 431 -57.49 24.68 15.81
N CYS A 432 -57.95 23.45 15.53
CA CYS A 432 -58.74 22.64 16.46
C CYS A 432 -57.86 21.82 17.41
N ASN A 433 -56.55 22.07 17.43
CA ASN A 433 -55.56 21.34 18.21
C ASN A 433 -55.55 19.83 17.84
N ARG A 434 -55.60 19.55 16.53
CA ARG A 434 -55.54 18.21 15.96
C ARG A 434 -54.30 18.10 15.09
N GLY A 435 -53.43 17.14 15.40
CA GLY A 435 -52.25 16.85 14.60
C GLY A 435 -52.59 16.10 13.32
N SER A 436 -51.77 16.27 12.28
CA SER A 436 -52.11 15.74 10.94
C SER A 436 -52.04 14.22 10.79
N GLY A 437 -51.36 13.53 11.69
CA GLY A 437 -51.11 12.08 11.61
C GLY A 437 -50.27 11.67 10.39
N VAL A 438 -49.21 10.91 10.60
CA VAL A 438 -48.43 10.31 9.50
C VAL A 438 -49.20 9.16 8.85
N ASP A 439 -49.12 9.07 7.53
CA ASP A 439 -49.66 7.97 6.73
C ASP A 439 -48.70 6.77 6.77
N SER A 440 -47.39 7.03 6.75
CA SER A 440 -46.34 6.02 6.93
C SER A 440 -45.06 6.65 7.48
N VAL A 441 -44.25 5.83 8.17
CA VAL A 441 -42.89 6.20 8.60
C VAL A 441 -41.96 5.03 8.35
N THR A 442 -40.78 5.30 7.79
CA THR A 442 -39.72 4.33 7.56
C THR A 442 -38.41 4.86 8.15
N CYS A 443 -37.59 3.96 8.68
CA CYS A 443 -36.24 4.31 9.09
C CYS A 443 -35.30 3.19 8.64
N SER A 444 -34.50 3.47 7.62
CA SER A 444 -33.58 2.53 6.99
C SER A 444 -32.36 3.27 6.48
N ASP A 445 -31.19 2.64 6.53
CA ASP A 445 -29.94 3.17 5.99
C ASP A 445 -29.58 4.59 6.50
N GLY A 446 -29.92 4.87 7.77
CA GLY A 446 -29.62 6.16 8.41
C GLY A 446 -30.52 7.31 7.96
N MET A 447 -31.61 7.01 7.24
CA MET A 447 -32.62 7.97 6.82
C MET A 447 -33.97 7.66 7.47
N LEU A 448 -34.54 8.68 8.11
CA LEU A 448 -35.88 8.64 8.71
C LEU A 448 -36.85 9.41 7.80
N SER A 449 -37.86 8.75 7.27
CA SER A 449 -38.82 9.33 6.33
C SER A 449 -40.25 9.20 6.83
N ALA A 450 -41.03 10.27 6.70
CA ALA A 450 -42.45 10.33 7.05
C ALA A 450 -43.26 10.84 5.86
N THR A 451 -44.31 10.08 5.51
CA THR A 451 -45.33 10.52 4.56
C THR A 451 -46.54 11.01 5.32
N VAL A 452 -47.04 12.19 4.98
CA VAL A 452 -48.21 12.81 5.61
C VAL A 452 -49.07 13.48 4.56
N THR A 453 -50.38 13.35 4.70
CA THR A 453 -51.36 14.20 4.02
C THR A 453 -51.86 15.22 5.06
N PRO A 454 -51.32 16.47 5.08
CA PRO A 454 -51.56 17.41 6.18
C PRO A 454 -53.02 17.80 6.33
N LEU A 455 -53.43 18.20 7.53
CA LEU A 455 -54.72 18.81 7.77
C LEU A 455 -54.73 20.27 7.33
N PHE A 456 -55.91 20.76 6.94
CA PHE A 456 -56.11 22.20 6.80
C PHE A 456 -56.02 22.88 8.16
N TRP A 457 -55.20 23.92 8.27
CA TRP A 457 -55.09 24.72 9.50
C TRP A 457 -56.45 25.31 9.88
N ASN A 458 -57.21 25.82 8.91
CA ASN A 458 -58.61 26.19 9.08
C ASN A 458 -59.54 25.18 8.38
N PRO A 459 -60.19 24.26 9.10
CA PRO A 459 -61.06 23.25 8.48
C PRO A 459 -62.32 23.83 7.80
N THR A 460 -62.72 25.06 8.14
CA THR A 460 -63.93 25.74 7.63
C THR A 460 -63.66 26.73 6.50
N TRP A 461 -62.51 26.61 5.85
CA TRP A 461 -62.05 27.58 4.85
C TRP A 461 -62.95 27.72 3.62
N ASP A 462 -63.91 26.82 3.42
CA ASP A 462 -64.85 26.82 2.32
C ASP A 462 -66.29 27.07 2.77
N ARG A 463 -66.54 27.55 3.99
CA ARG A 463 -67.89 27.86 4.50
C ARG A 463 -68.30 29.33 4.33
N ARG A 464 -69.56 29.53 3.89
CA ARG A 464 -70.17 30.87 3.70
C ARG A 464 -70.44 31.62 5.00
N ASP A 465 -70.67 30.89 6.08
CA ASP A 465 -71.38 31.36 7.27
C ASP A 465 -70.47 31.91 8.36
N CYS A 466 -69.15 31.77 8.23
CA CYS A 466 -68.17 32.56 8.96
C CYS A 466 -68.02 32.39 10.48
N PHE A 467 -68.98 31.78 11.15
CA PHE A 467 -69.07 31.80 12.61
C PHE A 467 -69.24 30.42 13.24
N SER A 468 -69.29 29.34 12.46
CA SER A 468 -69.42 27.98 12.99
C SER A 468 -68.07 27.42 13.45
N ASP A 469 -67.92 27.18 14.75
CA ASP A 469 -66.85 26.31 15.26
C ASP A 469 -67.15 24.86 14.87
N VAL A 470 -66.24 24.22 14.13
CA VAL A 470 -66.35 22.82 13.69
C VAL A 470 -65.43 21.88 14.45
N CYS A 471 -64.72 22.36 15.47
CA CYS A 471 -63.80 21.52 16.24
C CYS A 471 -64.51 20.39 17.02
N SER A 472 -65.83 20.47 17.16
CA SER A 472 -66.68 19.40 17.69
C SER A 472 -67.11 18.35 16.65
N ASP A 473 -67.05 18.66 15.35
CA ASP A 473 -67.39 17.75 14.25
C ASP A 473 -66.15 17.00 13.75
N PRO A 474 -66.01 15.68 14.00
CA PRO A 474 -64.86 14.90 13.58
C PRO A 474 -64.59 14.96 12.06
N ASN A 475 -65.64 15.01 11.24
CA ASN A 475 -65.47 14.98 9.78
C ASN A 475 -64.92 16.30 9.23
N GLN A 476 -65.11 17.39 9.96
CA GLN A 476 -64.62 18.71 9.56
C GLN A 476 -63.26 19.01 10.22
N ARG A 477 -63.12 18.75 11.53
CA ARG A 477 -61.87 19.04 12.24
C ARG A 477 -60.69 18.18 11.79
N ASP A 478 -60.93 17.00 11.24
CA ASP A 478 -59.88 16.11 10.74
C ASP A 478 -59.82 16.13 9.19
N ARG A 479 -60.24 17.24 8.57
CA ARG A 479 -60.23 17.42 7.10
C ARG A 479 -58.80 17.55 6.56
N ARG A 480 -58.42 16.55 5.76
CA ARG A 480 -57.12 16.48 5.06
C ARG A 480 -57.07 17.38 3.84
N SER A 481 -55.86 17.86 3.57
CA SER A 481 -55.53 18.68 2.41
C SER A 481 -55.42 17.85 1.13
N ALA A 482 -55.32 18.56 0.01
CA ALA A 482 -55.14 17.96 -1.32
C ALA A 482 -53.67 17.68 -1.65
N VAL A 483 -52.76 17.93 -0.72
CA VAL A 483 -51.31 17.82 -0.91
C VAL A 483 -50.77 16.75 0.02
N GLN A 484 -49.85 15.93 -0.48
CA GLN A 484 -49.08 14.98 0.30
C GLN A 484 -47.65 15.49 0.45
N VAL A 485 -47.08 15.36 1.64
CA VAL A 485 -45.69 15.70 1.94
C VAL A 485 -44.96 14.43 2.33
N VAL A 486 -43.86 14.17 1.65
CA VAL A 486 -42.84 13.22 2.10
C VAL A 486 -41.68 14.04 2.66
N GLN A 487 -41.38 13.88 3.93
CA GLN A 487 -40.21 14.45 4.58
C GLN A 487 -39.23 13.33 4.88
N SER A 488 -37.99 13.48 4.44
CA SER A 488 -36.89 12.59 4.80
C SER A 488 -35.80 13.38 5.50
N VAL A 489 -35.27 12.82 6.60
CA VAL A 489 -34.17 13.40 7.36
C VAL A 489 -33.03 12.41 7.48
N LYS A 490 -31.80 12.91 7.31
CA LYS A 490 -30.58 12.13 7.50
C LYS A 490 -29.45 13.00 8.03
N PHE A 491 -28.60 12.42 8.85
CA PHE A 491 -27.38 13.11 9.30
C PHE A 491 -26.34 13.03 8.21
N ILE A 492 -25.93 14.19 7.69
CA ILE A 492 -24.82 14.23 6.73
C ILE A 492 -23.51 14.56 7.43
N ARG A 493 -23.55 15.29 8.55
CA ARG A 493 -22.40 15.57 9.44
C ARG A 493 -22.90 15.60 10.87
N ARG A 494 -21.99 15.52 11.86
CA ARG A 494 -22.31 15.58 13.30
C ARG A 494 -23.32 16.67 13.65
N HIS A 495 -23.12 17.86 13.09
CA HIS A 495 -23.91 19.06 13.37
C HIS A 495 -24.92 19.38 12.27
N VAL A 496 -25.05 18.55 11.22
CA VAL A 496 -25.81 18.88 10.02
C VAL A 496 -26.80 17.77 9.70
N LEU A 497 -28.08 18.12 9.78
CA LEU A 497 -29.20 17.27 9.39
C LEU A 497 -29.77 17.76 8.05
N GLN A 498 -29.73 16.92 7.03
CA GLN A 498 -30.43 17.17 5.78
C GLN A 498 -31.93 16.97 5.97
N LEU A 499 -32.72 17.87 5.38
CA LEU A 499 -34.16 17.77 5.20
C LEU A 499 -34.44 17.70 3.68
N ASP A 500 -34.98 16.58 3.21
CA ASP A 500 -35.50 16.43 1.84
C ASP A 500 -37.01 16.39 1.89
N TYR A 501 -37.65 17.25 1.11
CA TYR A 501 -39.09 17.33 1.01
C TYR A 501 -39.55 17.06 -0.42
N THR A 502 -40.57 16.21 -0.56
CA THR A 502 -41.35 16.09 -1.79
C THR A 502 -42.80 16.42 -1.49
N VAL A 503 -43.34 17.41 -2.18
CA VAL A 503 -44.70 17.92 -2.04
C VAL A 503 -45.47 17.56 -3.30
N THR A 504 -46.41 16.63 -3.19
CA THR A 504 -47.18 16.11 -4.33
C THR A 504 -48.62 16.60 -4.28
N ASN A 505 -49.12 17.11 -5.39
CA ASN A 505 -50.54 17.42 -5.57
C ASN A 505 -51.16 16.40 -6.54
N PRO A 506 -51.85 15.37 -6.03
CA PRO A 506 -52.52 14.36 -6.86
C PRO A 506 -53.79 14.88 -7.57
N THR A 507 -54.22 16.13 -7.34
CA THR A 507 -55.48 16.64 -7.89
C THR A 507 -55.31 17.34 -9.23
N ASP A 508 -56.40 17.48 -9.97
CA ASP A 508 -56.45 18.20 -11.25
C ASP A 508 -56.38 19.74 -11.10
N THR A 509 -56.36 20.24 -9.87
CA THR A 509 -56.32 21.67 -9.59
C THR A 509 -54.94 22.06 -9.08
N GLY A 510 -54.24 22.89 -9.84
CA GLY A 510 -52.97 23.47 -9.40
C GLY A 510 -53.19 24.64 -8.44
N HIS A 511 -52.16 24.97 -7.68
CA HIS A 511 -52.14 26.12 -6.78
C HIS A 511 -51.09 27.12 -7.28
N ALA A 512 -51.49 28.37 -7.51
CA ALA A 512 -50.60 29.39 -8.06
C ALA A 512 -49.43 29.72 -7.10
N ALA A 513 -48.36 30.27 -7.67
CA ALA A 513 -47.16 30.60 -6.92
C ALA A 513 -47.43 31.65 -5.84
N THR A 514 -46.96 31.38 -4.63
CA THR A 514 -46.95 32.30 -3.49
C THR A 514 -45.76 31.98 -2.60
N GLY A 515 -45.40 32.89 -1.68
CA GLY A 515 -44.40 32.61 -0.66
C GLY A 515 -44.89 31.51 0.28
N GLN A 516 -44.15 30.39 0.33
CA GLN A 516 -44.41 29.21 1.15
C GLN A 516 -43.47 29.15 2.35
N GLU A 517 -43.90 28.47 3.41
CA GLU A 517 -43.08 28.18 4.60
C GLU A 517 -42.44 26.80 4.46
N MET A 518 -41.17 26.77 4.05
CA MET A 518 -40.52 25.50 3.70
C MET A 518 -39.01 25.48 4.01
N PRO A 519 -38.60 24.98 5.19
CA PRO A 519 -39.40 24.78 6.39
C PRO A 519 -39.32 25.98 7.37
N THR A 520 -40.29 26.08 8.26
CA THR A 520 -40.26 27.00 9.41
C THR A 520 -39.61 26.33 10.60
N VAL A 521 -38.65 27.02 11.23
CA VAL A 521 -37.97 26.59 12.44
C VAL A 521 -38.50 27.38 13.63
N TYR A 522 -39.17 26.68 14.53
CA TYR A 522 -39.59 27.22 15.81
C TYR A 522 -38.50 26.95 16.86
N THR A 523 -38.23 27.92 17.71
CA THR A 523 -37.18 27.84 18.73
C THR A 523 -37.73 28.24 20.09
N ALA A 524 -37.06 27.79 21.13
CA ALA A 524 -37.47 28.01 22.52
C ALA A 524 -37.25 29.47 22.94
N ASN A 525 -38.19 30.01 23.73
CA ASN A 525 -38.16 31.38 24.26
C ASN A 525 -37.81 31.42 25.76
N GLY A 526 -37.01 30.47 26.23
CA GLY A 526 -36.59 30.37 27.64
C GLY A 526 -37.64 29.83 28.62
N GLN A 527 -38.87 29.58 28.19
CA GLN A 527 -39.86 28.83 28.98
C GLN A 527 -39.56 27.33 28.77
N ALA A 528 -39.08 26.61 29.79
CA ALA A 528 -38.77 25.16 29.74
C ALA A 528 -37.71 24.67 28.70
N GLY A 529 -37.07 25.58 27.97
CA GLY A 529 -36.01 25.31 26.98
C GLY A 529 -34.90 26.38 27.01
N PRO A 530 -33.84 26.26 26.17
CA PRO A 530 -32.84 27.32 26.03
C PRO A 530 -33.48 28.57 25.41
N ASP A 531 -33.09 29.77 25.81
CA ASP A 531 -33.62 31.00 25.19
C ASP A 531 -32.85 31.29 23.89
N LEU A 532 -33.50 31.08 22.75
CA LEU A 532 -32.95 31.30 21.41
C LEU A 532 -33.76 32.41 20.74
N TRP A 533 -33.22 33.61 20.72
CA TRP A 533 -33.94 34.79 20.25
C TRP A 533 -33.08 35.72 19.39
N ARG A 534 -31.75 35.59 19.45
CA ARG A 534 -30.83 36.44 18.68
C ARG A 534 -30.71 35.91 17.25
N MET A 535 -31.22 36.66 16.28
CA MET A 535 -31.22 36.28 14.87
C MET A 535 -30.00 36.84 14.14
N PHE A 536 -29.33 36.01 13.33
CA PHE A 536 -28.18 36.41 12.52
C PHE A 536 -28.31 35.97 11.07
N THR A 537 -27.90 36.85 10.16
CA THR A 537 -27.70 36.54 8.74
C THR A 537 -26.35 35.89 8.48
N SER A 538 -26.19 35.33 7.29
CA SER A 538 -25.01 34.61 6.85
C SER A 538 -23.71 35.43 6.82
N ASP A 539 -23.83 36.75 6.70
CA ASP A 539 -22.72 37.72 6.76
C ASP A 539 -22.41 38.19 8.20
N GLY A 540 -23.07 37.59 9.20
CA GLY A 540 -22.83 37.85 10.62
C GLY A 540 -23.59 39.05 11.21
N ARG A 541 -24.45 39.71 10.43
CA ARG A 541 -25.28 40.82 10.92
C ARG A 541 -26.43 40.30 11.78
N GLU A 542 -26.60 40.91 12.95
CA GLU A 542 -27.73 40.63 13.84
C GLU A 542 -28.99 41.35 13.34
N ILE A 543 -30.13 40.66 13.39
CA ILE A 543 -31.45 41.17 13.00
C ILE A 543 -32.25 41.48 14.26
N LEU A 544 -32.73 42.72 14.36
CA LEU A 544 -33.70 43.11 15.36
C LEU A 544 -35.10 42.74 14.88
N ILE A 545 -35.83 41.95 15.68
CA ILE A 545 -37.20 41.53 15.40
C ILE A 545 -38.15 42.47 16.16
N ASP A 546 -38.35 43.68 15.67
CA ASP A 546 -39.00 44.78 16.41
C ASP A 546 -40.18 45.42 15.66
N THR A 547 -40.56 44.91 14.49
CA THR A 547 -41.74 45.40 13.76
C THR A 547 -43.00 44.77 14.34
N GLN A 548 -43.88 45.58 14.93
CA GLN A 548 -45.11 45.08 15.52
C GLN A 548 -46.08 44.49 14.47
N GLY A 549 -46.47 43.24 14.65
CA GLY A 549 -47.54 42.56 13.92
C GLY A 549 -48.93 42.87 14.46
N ASN A 550 -49.96 42.43 13.75
CA ASN A 550 -51.37 42.64 14.13
C ASN A 550 -51.90 41.61 15.17
N ASP A 551 -51.07 40.64 15.53
CA ASP A 551 -51.34 39.45 16.33
C ASP A 551 -50.54 39.42 17.64
N GLN A 552 -50.01 40.58 18.05
CA GLN A 552 -49.14 40.78 19.22
C GLN A 552 -47.71 40.22 19.09
N PHE A 553 -47.35 39.64 17.95
CA PHE A 553 -45.95 39.31 17.66
C PHE A 553 -45.17 40.52 17.18
N TYR A 554 -43.85 40.44 17.29
CA TYR A 554 -42.93 41.25 16.52
C TYR A 554 -42.35 40.40 15.40
N HIS A 555 -42.07 41.01 14.26
CA HIS A 555 -41.49 40.36 13.10
C HIS A 555 -40.37 41.19 12.49
N ALA A 556 -39.59 40.54 11.63
CA ALA A 556 -38.65 41.16 10.71
C ALA A 556 -38.59 40.36 9.42
N GLU A 557 -38.56 41.07 8.30
CA GLU A 557 -38.23 40.53 6.98
C GLU A 557 -36.81 40.97 6.63
N PHE A 558 -35.99 40.04 6.15
CA PHE A 558 -34.58 40.33 5.90
C PHE A 558 -33.98 39.42 4.83
N GLU A 559 -32.96 39.93 4.16
CA GLU A 559 -32.13 39.17 3.24
C GLU A 559 -30.90 38.61 3.96
N SER A 560 -30.59 37.34 3.69
CA SER A 560 -29.40 36.64 4.13
C SER A 560 -28.59 36.12 2.93
N PRO A 561 -27.51 36.81 2.52
CA PRO A 561 -26.85 36.59 1.23
C PRO A 561 -26.34 35.17 0.94
N GLY A 562 -26.03 34.40 1.98
CA GLY A 562 -25.52 33.03 1.90
C GLY A 562 -26.60 31.95 1.87
N GLY A 563 -27.89 32.33 1.83
CA GLY A 563 -28.99 31.37 1.80
C GLY A 563 -29.25 30.65 3.13
N TRP A 564 -28.66 31.14 4.23
CA TRP A 564 -28.86 30.62 5.57
C TRP A 564 -29.01 31.69 6.63
N ALA A 565 -29.75 31.39 7.69
CA ALA A 565 -29.89 32.24 8.88
C ALA A 565 -29.81 31.39 10.14
N THR A 566 -29.54 32.01 11.28
CA THR A 566 -29.46 31.28 12.55
C THR A 566 -30.02 32.06 13.72
N MET A 567 -30.71 31.36 14.61
CA MET A 567 -31.18 31.90 15.88
C MET A 567 -30.38 31.29 17.04
N GLN A 568 -29.84 32.15 17.90
CA GLN A 568 -28.82 31.84 18.90
C GLN A 568 -29.24 32.32 20.30
N ASN A 569 -28.60 31.75 21.31
CA ASN A 569 -28.68 32.21 22.70
C ASN A 569 -27.79 33.46 22.95
N ASP A 570 -27.87 34.02 24.16
CA ASP A 570 -27.20 35.28 24.51
C ASP A 570 -25.69 35.27 24.28
N ASP A 571 -25.00 34.18 24.63
CA ASP A 571 -23.54 34.05 24.51
C ASP A 571 -23.07 33.44 23.18
N LEU A 572 -24.00 33.16 22.26
CA LEU A 572 -23.76 32.59 20.93
C LEU A 572 -23.12 31.20 20.94
N SER A 573 -23.15 30.51 22.08
CA SER A 573 -22.57 29.17 22.24
C SER A 573 -23.51 28.06 21.75
N TYR A 574 -24.80 28.35 21.58
CA TYR A 574 -25.80 27.37 21.19
C TYR A 574 -26.97 27.99 20.43
N GLY A 575 -27.35 27.36 19.33
CA GLY A 575 -28.47 27.77 18.51
C GLY A 575 -28.84 26.72 17.47
N VAL A 576 -29.58 27.17 16.45
CA VAL A 576 -29.94 26.38 15.28
C VAL A 576 -29.86 27.26 14.04
N GLY A 577 -29.22 26.75 13.00
CA GLY A 577 -29.17 27.34 11.66
C GLY A 577 -30.09 26.59 10.70
N LEU A 578 -30.56 27.30 9.69
CA LEU A 578 -31.24 26.74 8.53
C LEU A 578 -30.53 27.23 7.27
N TYR A 579 -30.00 26.32 6.47
CA TYR A 579 -29.42 26.59 5.14
C TYR A 579 -30.32 25.98 4.05
N ASN A 580 -30.73 26.77 3.07
CA ASN A 580 -31.50 26.29 1.93
C ASN A 580 -30.56 25.96 0.78
N GLU A 581 -30.70 24.77 0.20
CA GLU A 581 -29.78 24.34 -0.85
C GLU A 581 -29.85 25.24 -2.09
N ASN A 582 -31.04 25.68 -2.47
CA ASN A 582 -31.22 26.62 -3.58
C ASN A 582 -30.75 28.06 -3.27
N ARG A 583 -30.13 28.28 -2.11
CA ARG A 583 -29.65 29.57 -1.60
C ARG A 583 -30.71 30.67 -1.56
N ASN A 584 -31.96 30.33 -1.23
CA ASN A 584 -32.99 31.33 -0.98
C ASN A 584 -32.55 32.32 0.11
N THR A 585 -32.44 33.61 -0.26
CA THR A 585 -31.93 34.67 0.64
C THR A 585 -33.03 35.37 1.43
N SER A 586 -34.30 35.21 1.06
CA SER A 586 -35.40 35.92 1.70
C SER A 586 -35.90 35.17 2.93
N PHE A 587 -35.73 35.77 4.11
CA PHE A 587 -36.17 35.21 5.39
C PHE A 587 -37.15 36.13 6.12
N GLN A 588 -37.96 35.50 6.97
CA GLN A 588 -38.81 36.17 7.93
C GLN A 588 -38.60 35.54 9.31
N ALA A 589 -38.58 36.37 10.35
CA ALA A 589 -38.50 35.93 11.74
C ALA A 589 -39.61 36.58 12.57
N TRP A 590 -40.09 35.84 13.57
CA TRP A 590 -41.14 36.27 14.49
C TRP A 590 -40.74 35.97 15.93
N GLN A 591 -41.08 36.88 16.83
CA GLN A 591 -40.89 36.68 18.27
C GLN A 591 -42.04 37.27 19.06
N SER A 592 -42.41 36.59 20.14
CA SER A 592 -43.31 37.15 21.16
C SER A 592 -42.90 36.60 22.50
N ARG A 593 -42.43 37.49 23.40
CA ARG A 593 -42.01 37.09 24.77
C ARG A 593 -43.18 36.62 25.64
N SER A 594 -44.43 36.87 25.24
CA SER A 594 -45.61 36.32 25.93
C SER A 594 -45.93 34.88 25.54
N LEU A 595 -45.37 34.41 24.42
CA LEU A 595 -45.51 33.06 23.94
C LEU A 595 -44.21 32.28 24.14
N PRO A 596 -44.28 30.96 24.25
CA PRO A 596 -43.12 30.17 24.62
C PRO A 596 -42.12 29.91 23.48
N PHE A 597 -42.34 30.49 22.30
CA PHE A 597 -41.53 30.25 21.12
C PHE A 597 -41.15 31.53 20.37
N ASN A 598 -40.04 31.43 19.64
CA ASN A 598 -39.70 32.31 18.53
C ASN A 598 -39.71 31.46 17.24
N ASN A 599 -39.70 32.07 16.06
CA ASN A 599 -39.52 31.31 14.83
C ASN A 599 -38.81 32.10 13.74
N PHE A 600 -38.26 31.37 12.78
CA PHE A 600 -37.77 31.92 11.54
C PHE A 600 -37.92 30.94 10.40
N ARG A 601 -38.03 31.47 9.19
CA ARG A 601 -38.28 30.68 7.98
C ARG A 601 -37.76 31.40 6.74
N PRO A 602 -37.38 30.66 5.71
CA PRO A 602 -37.25 31.21 4.37
C PRO A 602 -38.65 31.41 3.80
N ILE A 603 -38.85 32.50 3.07
CA ILE A 603 -40.05 32.69 2.27
C ILE A 603 -39.74 32.16 0.88
N PHE A 604 -40.21 30.94 0.60
CA PHE A 604 -39.88 30.25 -0.64
C PHE A 604 -41.04 30.33 -1.63
N THR A 605 -40.88 31.09 -2.71
CA THR A 605 -41.98 31.32 -3.66
C THR A 605 -42.07 30.22 -4.71
N PHE A 606 -43.14 29.42 -4.69
CA PHE A 606 -43.40 28.42 -5.72
C PHE A 606 -44.89 28.05 -5.84
N ALA A 607 -45.26 27.54 -7.01
CA ALA A 607 -46.57 26.97 -7.30
C ALA A 607 -46.59 25.47 -7.00
N ILE A 608 -47.77 24.91 -6.69
CA ILE A 608 -47.94 23.45 -6.54
C ILE A 608 -48.78 22.95 -7.74
N PRO A 609 -48.14 22.41 -8.79
CA PRO A 609 -48.82 22.08 -10.04
C PRO A 609 -49.88 20.98 -9.87
N ALA A 610 -50.93 21.00 -10.70
CA ALA A 610 -51.90 19.92 -10.79
C ALA A 610 -51.21 18.62 -11.23
N GLN A 611 -51.56 17.48 -10.61
CA GLN A 611 -50.97 16.17 -10.87
C GLN A 611 -49.42 16.19 -10.91
N GLY A 612 -48.80 17.06 -10.11
CA GLY A 612 -47.37 17.30 -10.13
C GLY A 612 -46.78 17.35 -8.74
N PHE A 613 -45.49 17.69 -8.67
CA PHE A 613 -44.75 17.74 -7.43
C PHE A 613 -43.76 18.90 -7.39
N VAL A 614 -43.34 19.23 -6.17
CA VAL A 614 -42.26 20.17 -5.86
C VAL A 614 -41.29 19.48 -4.91
N ARG A 615 -39.99 19.66 -5.11
CA ARG A 615 -38.93 19.17 -4.23
C ARG A 615 -38.13 20.34 -3.68
N ALA A 616 -37.69 20.19 -2.44
CA ALA A 616 -36.78 21.14 -1.82
C ALA A 616 -35.85 20.41 -0.85
N ARG A 617 -34.61 20.89 -0.78
CA ARG A 617 -33.62 20.45 0.20
C ARG A 617 -33.19 21.62 1.08
N ALA A 618 -33.16 21.37 2.37
CA ALA A 618 -32.67 22.30 3.38
C ALA A 618 -31.85 21.55 4.42
N TYR A 619 -31.10 22.28 5.24
CA TYR A 619 -30.18 21.70 6.20
C TYR A 619 -30.33 22.41 7.53
N LEU A 620 -30.64 21.65 8.59
CA LEU A 620 -30.59 22.13 9.96
C LEU A 620 -29.19 21.96 10.50
N ILE A 621 -28.70 23.00 11.17
CA ILE A 621 -27.34 23.03 11.70
C ILE A 621 -27.38 23.32 13.19
N LEU A 622 -26.86 22.41 14.02
CA LEU A 622 -26.84 22.53 15.48
C LEU A 622 -25.47 23.01 15.98
N GLY A 623 -25.41 24.10 16.73
CA GLY A 623 -24.20 24.47 17.45
C GLY A 623 -24.12 25.96 17.78
N SER A 624 -22.92 26.40 18.15
CA SER A 624 -22.58 27.82 18.29
C SER A 624 -22.76 28.56 16.97
N ARG A 625 -22.85 29.90 17.01
CA ARG A 625 -22.91 30.70 15.77
C ARG A 625 -21.74 30.39 14.82
N ASP A 626 -20.54 30.21 15.37
CA ASP A 626 -19.35 29.92 14.56
C ASP A 626 -19.39 28.49 13.99
N THR A 627 -19.93 27.52 14.73
CA THR A 627 -20.20 26.17 14.20
C THR A 627 -21.20 26.23 13.05
N VAL A 628 -22.30 26.96 13.22
CA VAL A 628 -23.33 27.10 12.17
C VAL A 628 -22.74 27.73 10.92
N ALA A 629 -21.97 28.81 11.07
CA ALA A 629 -21.31 29.47 9.95
C ALA A 629 -20.31 28.55 9.23
N ALA A 630 -19.50 27.79 9.97
CA ALA A 630 -18.51 26.88 9.40
C ALA A 630 -19.16 25.72 8.62
N GLU A 631 -20.19 25.09 9.18
CA GLU A 631 -20.90 24.00 8.51
C GLU A 631 -21.73 24.51 7.32
N ALA A 632 -22.34 25.69 7.42
CA ALA A 632 -23.03 26.31 6.28
C ALA A 632 -22.07 26.67 5.15
N ALA A 633 -20.88 27.20 5.46
CA ALA A 633 -19.84 27.46 4.46
C ALA A 633 -19.32 26.17 3.81
N TRP A 634 -19.24 25.07 4.57
CA TRP A 634 -18.91 23.77 4.02
C TRP A 634 -19.99 23.31 3.04
N LEU A 635 -21.28 23.34 3.41
CA LEU A 635 -22.39 23.01 2.50
C LEU A 635 -22.35 23.86 1.23
N ASP A 636 -22.20 25.17 1.40
CA ASP A 636 -22.20 26.13 0.29
C ASP A 636 -21.08 25.85 -0.73
N GLY A 637 -19.97 25.21 -0.35
CA GLY A 637 -18.84 24.92 -1.24
C GLY A 637 -18.63 23.45 -1.60
N ASN A 638 -19.40 22.50 -1.07
CA ASN A 638 -19.14 21.06 -1.25
C ASN A 638 -20.35 20.25 -1.75
N LEU A 639 -21.50 20.88 -2.00
CA LEU A 639 -22.63 20.21 -2.63
C LEU A 639 -22.38 20.09 -4.13
N PRO A 640 -22.32 18.87 -4.70
CA PRO A 640 -22.07 18.72 -6.13
C PRO A 640 -23.37 18.86 -6.95
N PRO A 641 -23.26 19.13 -8.26
CA PRO A 641 -24.40 19.12 -9.17
C PRO A 641 -25.19 17.82 -9.12
N PHE A 642 -26.49 17.94 -9.36
CA PHE A 642 -27.42 16.82 -9.58
C PHE A 642 -28.27 17.07 -10.82
N GLY A 643 -28.82 16.01 -11.41
CA GLY A 643 -29.59 16.17 -12.64
C GLY A 643 -29.95 14.84 -13.28
N VAL A 644 -30.48 14.91 -14.51
CA VAL A 644 -30.97 13.74 -15.25
C VAL A 644 -30.55 13.85 -16.72
N LEU A 645 -30.16 12.71 -17.28
CA LEU A 645 -30.08 12.49 -18.72
C LEU A 645 -31.44 11.97 -19.21
N ASP A 646 -32.22 12.84 -19.87
CA ASP A 646 -33.55 12.50 -20.38
C ASP A 646 -33.47 11.68 -21.68
N SER A 647 -32.48 11.97 -22.53
CA SER A 647 -32.25 11.26 -23.78
C SER A 647 -30.77 11.17 -24.13
N PRO A 648 -30.27 10.01 -24.59
CA PRO A 648 -31.01 8.78 -24.87
C PRO A 648 -31.40 8.00 -23.60
N ALA A 649 -32.43 7.16 -23.72
CA ALA A 649 -32.83 6.25 -22.66
C ALA A 649 -31.78 5.13 -22.47
N ALA A 650 -31.80 4.45 -21.32
CA ALA A 650 -31.00 3.24 -21.12
C ALA A 650 -31.39 2.18 -22.15
N GLU A 651 -30.38 1.45 -22.64
CA GLU A 651 -30.53 0.37 -23.62
C GLU A 651 -31.11 0.81 -24.98
N ALA A 652 -31.08 2.11 -25.28
CA ALA A 652 -31.60 2.63 -26.54
C ALA A 652 -30.82 2.10 -27.75
N GLN A 653 -31.54 1.72 -28.80
CA GLN A 653 -31.00 1.38 -30.11
C GLN A 653 -30.91 2.66 -30.94
N LEU A 654 -29.70 3.05 -31.33
CA LEU A 654 -29.39 4.34 -31.93
C LEU A 654 -28.83 4.17 -33.35
N SER A 655 -29.21 5.06 -34.25
CA SER A 655 -28.64 5.14 -35.60
C SER A 655 -28.60 6.59 -36.11
N GLY A 656 -27.53 6.96 -36.79
CA GLY A 656 -27.31 8.32 -37.30
C GLY A 656 -27.15 9.38 -36.21
N ALA A 657 -27.68 10.58 -36.45
CA ALA A 657 -27.61 11.69 -35.52
C ALA A 657 -28.74 11.61 -34.48
N VAL A 658 -28.38 11.46 -33.21
CA VAL A 658 -29.30 11.31 -32.07
C VAL A 658 -29.24 12.54 -31.19
N ALA A 659 -30.41 13.07 -30.82
CA ALA A 659 -30.51 14.18 -29.88
C ALA A 659 -30.15 13.71 -28.46
N VAL A 660 -29.24 14.44 -27.83
CA VAL A 660 -28.91 14.27 -26.41
C VAL A 660 -29.47 15.47 -25.66
N TRP A 661 -30.22 15.25 -24.59
CA TRP A 661 -30.71 16.34 -23.77
C TRP A 661 -31.09 15.89 -22.36
N GLY A 662 -31.15 16.85 -21.45
CA GLY A 662 -31.46 16.63 -20.05
C GLY A 662 -31.40 17.94 -19.27
N TRP A 663 -31.13 17.84 -17.98
CA TRP A 663 -30.98 19.02 -17.10
C TRP A 663 -30.01 18.75 -15.96
N ALA A 664 -29.42 19.83 -15.43
CA ALA A 664 -28.56 19.80 -14.25
C ALA A 664 -28.77 21.05 -13.40
N LEU A 665 -28.75 20.88 -12.08
CA LEU A 665 -28.92 21.91 -11.06
C LEU A 665 -27.77 21.83 -10.05
N ASP A 666 -27.49 22.97 -9.42
CA ASP A 666 -26.51 23.10 -8.35
C ASP A 666 -26.82 24.34 -7.48
N ASN A 667 -26.41 24.34 -6.20
CA ASN A 667 -26.67 25.44 -5.27
C ASN A 667 -26.07 26.79 -5.71
N LYS A 668 -24.97 26.78 -6.47
CA LYS A 668 -24.33 27.97 -7.05
C LYS A 668 -24.34 27.99 -8.58
N GLY A 669 -25.13 27.11 -9.17
CA GLY A 669 -25.31 27.00 -10.61
C GLY A 669 -24.24 26.14 -11.27
N VAL A 670 -24.64 25.50 -12.36
CA VAL A 670 -23.81 24.58 -13.12
C VAL A 670 -22.93 25.37 -14.09
N ALA A 671 -21.62 25.13 -14.05
CA ALA A 671 -20.66 25.75 -14.94
C ALA A 671 -20.57 25.03 -16.29
N GLY A 672 -20.81 23.72 -16.32
CA GLY A 672 -20.87 22.95 -17.56
C GLY A 672 -21.30 21.50 -17.38
N VAL A 673 -21.59 20.87 -18.51
CA VAL A 673 -21.90 19.45 -18.63
C VAL A 673 -21.13 18.87 -19.80
N GLU A 674 -20.75 17.60 -19.68
CA GLU A 674 -20.11 16.83 -20.74
C GLU A 674 -20.71 15.45 -20.81
N LEU A 675 -20.85 14.92 -22.01
CA LEU A 675 -21.20 13.52 -22.24
C LEU A 675 -19.97 12.81 -22.78
N LEU A 676 -19.52 11.77 -22.09
CA LEU A 676 -18.44 10.90 -22.55
C LEU A 676 -19.05 9.64 -23.18
N LEU A 677 -18.48 9.24 -24.32
CA LEU A 677 -18.73 7.97 -24.97
C LEU A 677 -17.48 7.09 -24.79
N ASP A 678 -17.69 5.88 -24.26
CA ASP A 678 -16.67 4.88 -23.97
C ASP A 678 -15.46 5.44 -23.19
N GLY A 679 -15.74 6.34 -22.24
CA GLY A 679 -14.77 6.95 -21.34
C GLY A 679 -13.76 7.92 -21.97
N SER A 680 -13.77 8.11 -23.30
CA SER A 680 -12.70 8.83 -24.00
C SER A 680 -13.19 9.85 -25.03
N VAL A 681 -14.36 9.65 -25.63
CA VAL A 681 -14.89 10.53 -26.67
C VAL A 681 -15.87 11.53 -26.06
N THR A 682 -15.51 12.80 -26.03
CA THR A 682 -16.41 13.86 -25.54
C THR A 682 -17.41 14.26 -26.62
N VAL A 683 -18.69 14.16 -26.30
CA VAL A 683 -19.80 14.70 -27.10
C VAL A 683 -20.09 16.12 -26.62
N PRO A 684 -20.01 17.12 -27.51
CA PRO A 684 -20.23 18.51 -27.12
C PRO A 684 -21.70 18.73 -26.72
N LEU A 685 -21.90 19.23 -25.51
CA LEU A 685 -23.20 19.63 -24.99
C LEU A 685 -23.23 21.13 -24.71
N GLN A 686 -24.34 21.77 -25.05
CA GLN A 686 -24.64 23.14 -24.68
C GLN A 686 -25.53 23.14 -23.43
N TYR A 687 -25.01 23.68 -22.33
CA TYR A 687 -25.81 24.00 -21.14
C TYR A 687 -26.52 25.35 -21.30
N GLY A 688 -27.62 25.55 -20.58
CA GLY A 688 -28.40 26.79 -20.62
C GLY A 688 -29.69 26.70 -21.45
N THR A 689 -30.16 25.50 -21.79
CA THR A 689 -31.41 25.33 -22.54
C THR A 689 -32.63 25.42 -21.64
N SER A 690 -33.77 25.80 -22.22
CA SER A 690 -34.99 26.07 -21.45
C SER A 690 -35.62 24.78 -20.90
N ARG A 691 -35.82 24.72 -19.58
CA ARG A 691 -36.46 23.64 -18.82
C ARG A 691 -37.32 24.18 -17.68
N PRO A 692 -38.42 24.88 -18.00
CA PRO A 692 -39.34 25.42 -16.98
C PRO A 692 -40.04 24.32 -16.18
N ASP A 693 -40.19 23.12 -16.74
CA ASP A 693 -40.71 21.94 -16.04
C ASP A 693 -39.82 21.54 -14.84
N VAL A 694 -38.50 21.62 -15.01
CA VAL A 694 -37.53 21.33 -13.94
C VAL A 694 -37.62 22.39 -12.85
N CYS A 695 -37.75 23.66 -13.22
CA CYS A 695 -37.86 24.76 -12.27
C CYS A 695 -39.20 24.82 -11.54
N LEU A 696 -40.26 24.26 -12.11
CA LEU A 696 -41.51 23.98 -11.39
C LEU A 696 -41.30 22.89 -10.34
N ALA A 697 -40.55 21.83 -10.66
CA ALA A 697 -40.27 20.73 -9.73
C ALA A 697 -39.20 21.08 -8.68
N TRP A 698 -38.20 21.89 -9.02
CA TRP A 698 -37.08 22.32 -8.17
C TRP A 698 -36.94 23.85 -8.19
N PRO A 699 -37.84 24.58 -7.49
CA PRO A 699 -37.87 26.03 -7.58
C PRO A 699 -36.65 26.70 -6.94
N GLY A 700 -36.35 27.92 -7.39
CA GLY A 700 -35.37 28.81 -6.75
C GLY A 700 -33.90 28.48 -6.97
N TYR A 701 -33.54 27.40 -7.66
CA TYR A 701 -32.13 27.13 -7.99
C TYR A 701 -31.59 28.16 -8.98
N PRO A 702 -30.29 28.51 -8.89
CA PRO A 702 -29.64 29.39 -9.86
C PRO A 702 -29.79 28.89 -11.30
N GLY A 703 -30.07 29.82 -12.21
CA GLY A 703 -30.19 29.53 -13.65
C GLY A 703 -31.59 29.16 -14.13
N CYS A 704 -32.58 28.95 -13.24
CA CYS A 704 -33.97 28.72 -13.66
C CYS A 704 -34.51 29.87 -14.55
N ASP A 705 -35.11 29.65 -15.73
CA ASP A 705 -35.57 28.43 -16.42
C ASP A 705 -34.58 27.81 -17.44
N HIS A 706 -33.29 28.14 -17.38
CA HIS A 706 -32.24 27.78 -18.34
C HIS A 706 -31.29 26.73 -17.76
N VAL A 707 -31.85 25.65 -17.23
CA VAL A 707 -31.10 24.60 -16.50
C VAL A 707 -30.93 23.32 -17.32
N GLY A 708 -31.42 23.33 -18.56
CA GLY A 708 -31.29 22.23 -19.49
C GLY A 708 -29.93 22.18 -20.16
N PHE A 709 -29.61 21.03 -20.71
CA PHE A 709 -28.55 20.88 -21.70
C PHE A 709 -29.05 20.16 -22.93
N SER A 710 -28.40 20.39 -24.07
CA SER A 710 -28.65 19.66 -25.30
C SER A 710 -27.41 19.55 -26.19
N GLY A 711 -27.35 18.50 -26.99
CA GLY A 711 -26.35 18.29 -28.02
C GLY A 711 -26.79 17.22 -29.02
N THR A 712 -25.85 16.75 -29.82
CA THR A 712 -26.11 15.68 -30.80
C THR A 712 -24.98 14.66 -30.74
N LEU A 713 -25.35 13.40 -30.56
CA LEU A 713 -24.47 12.24 -30.68
C LEU A 713 -24.61 11.70 -32.10
N ASP A 714 -23.56 11.78 -32.90
CA ASP A 714 -23.53 11.16 -34.23
C ASP A 714 -22.97 9.74 -34.11
N THR A 715 -23.80 8.73 -34.39
CA THR A 715 -23.41 7.32 -34.31
C THR A 715 -22.91 6.75 -35.64
N SER A 716 -22.89 7.54 -36.72
CA SER A 716 -22.50 7.05 -38.05
C SER A 716 -21.05 6.59 -38.14
N GLY A 717 -20.17 7.12 -37.29
CA GLY A 717 -18.76 6.70 -37.17
C GLY A 717 -18.48 5.68 -36.06
N LEU A 718 -19.51 5.20 -35.37
CA LEU A 718 -19.38 4.21 -34.30
C LEU A 718 -19.61 2.79 -34.86
N SER A 719 -19.01 1.78 -34.24
CA SER A 719 -19.30 0.39 -34.58
C SER A 719 -20.75 0.03 -34.25
N ALA A 720 -21.33 -0.95 -34.94
CA ALA A 720 -22.69 -1.45 -34.68
C ALA A 720 -22.74 -2.30 -33.39
N CYS A 721 -22.33 -1.71 -32.27
CA CYS A 721 -22.09 -2.40 -31.01
C CYS A 721 -22.70 -1.67 -29.82
N GLN A 722 -22.54 -2.26 -28.63
CA GLN A 722 -22.88 -1.58 -27.39
C GLN A 722 -21.82 -0.55 -27.03
N HIS A 723 -22.27 0.59 -26.50
CA HIS A 723 -21.40 1.66 -26.04
C HIS A 723 -21.87 2.18 -24.68
N LEU A 724 -20.94 2.72 -23.90
CA LEU A 724 -21.21 3.35 -22.61
C LEU A 724 -21.25 4.88 -22.78
N LEU A 725 -22.35 5.48 -22.33
CA LEU A 725 -22.48 6.92 -22.17
C LEU A 725 -22.37 7.28 -20.68
N GLU A 726 -21.55 8.28 -20.38
CA GLU A 726 -21.45 8.86 -19.03
C GLU A 726 -21.70 10.37 -19.10
N LEU A 727 -22.73 10.85 -18.40
CA LEU A 727 -23.02 12.27 -18.28
C LEU A 727 -22.34 12.79 -17.01
N ARG A 728 -21.47 13.80 -17.16
CA ARG A 728 -20.83 14.49 -16.04
C ARG A 728 -21.19 15.97 -16.04
N ALA A 729 -21.38 16.53 -14.85
CA ALA A 729 -21.62 17.95 -14.62
C ALA A 729 -20.64 18.50 -13.59
N TRP A 730 -20.34 19.80 -13.68
CA TRP A 730 -19.56 20.52 -12.68
C TRP A 730 -20.13 21.92 -12.42
N ASP A 731 -19.99 22.38 -11.18
CA ASP A 731 -20.49 23.68 -10.72
C ASP A 731 -19.43 24.80 -10.81
N ASN A 732 -19.81 25.98 -10.32
CA ASN A 732 -18.95 27.16 -10.28
C ASN A 732 -17.88 27.13 -9.16
N ASP A 733 -17.98 26.22 -8.18
CA ASP A 733 -16.95 26.02 -7.15
C ASP A 733 -15.92 24.93 -7.53
N GLY A 734 -16.19 24.18 -8.60
CA GLY A 734 -15.35 23.09 -9.10
C GLY A 734 -15.74 21.70 -8.60
N ASN A 735 -16.87 21.55 -7.91
CA ASN A 735 -17.41 20.22 -7.60
C ASN A 735 -17.90 19.57 -8.88
N SER A 736 -17.74 18.25 -9.01
CA SER A 736 -18.19 17.53 -10.20
C SER A 736 -18.78 16.18 -9.85
N ARG A 737 -19.72 15.72 -10.68
CA ARG A 737 -20.44 14.47 -10.47
C ARG A 737 -20.86 13.81 -11.78
N ILE A 738 -20.83 12.48 -11.81
CA ILE A 738 -21.48 11.69 -12.86
C ILE A 738 -22.98 11.66 -12.55
N LEU A 739 -23.79 12.24 -13.42
CA LEU A 739 -25.24 12.35 -13.28
C LEU A 739 -26.00 11.15 -13.85
N ALA A 740 -25.43 10.47 -14.85
CA ALA A 740 -26.03 9.28 -15.44
C ALA A 740 -24.97 8.40 -16.10
N ARG A 741 -25.22 7.09 -16.11
CA ARG A 741 -24.52 6.13 -16.96
C ARG A 741 -25.55 5.35 -17.77
N ARG A 742 -25.35 5.23 -19.08
CA ARG A 742 -26.27 4.53 -19.98
C ARG A 742 -25.48 3.63 -20.91
N ARG A 743 -25.83 2.35 -20.94
CA ARG A 743 -25.46 1.51 -22.09
C ARG A 743 -26.46 1.76 -23.22
N ILE A 744 -25.94 1.93 -24.43
CA ILE A 744 -26.70 2.07 -25.67
C ILE A 744 -26.24 1.01 -26.66
N SER A 745 -26.98 0.80 -27.74
CA SER A 745 -26.54 -0.03 -28.87
C SER A 745 -26.64 0.77 -30.15
N VAL A 746 -25.59 0.77 -30.95
CA VAL A 746 -25.58 1.39 -32.27
C VAL A 746 -26.00 0.36 -33.31
N THR A 747 -26.88 0.76 -34.22
CA THR A 747 -27.32 -0.02 -35.37
C THR A 747 -27.08 0.79 -36.65
N HIS A 748 -26.77 0.12 -37.76
CA HIS A 748 -26.54 0.74 -39.07
C HIS A 748 -27.69 0.46 -40.04
#